data_AF-A0A2V9WC04-F1
#
_entry.id   AF-A0A2V9WC04-F1
#
_cell.length_a   1.000
_cell.length_b   1.000
_cell.length_c   1.000
_cell.angle_alpha   90.00
_cell.angle_beta   90.00
_cell.angle_gamma   90.00
#
_symmetry.space_group_name_H-M   'P 1'
#
loop_
_entity.id
_entity.type
_entity.pdbx_description
1 polymer ?
#
loop_
_entity_poly.entity_id
_entity_poly.type
_entity_poly.pdbx_seq_one_letter_code
_entity_poly.pdbx_strand_id
1 'polypeptide(L)'
;MQQRPTSHTTLAHPGPGADKKALDKTFGAVSYLNQLEPIRKYSNIPSKTIEGCEQRHPRRPLGGHMKSSTHSHAVAMGLGQIVLVSILVGMGTAQVSVTISPSLITTATLATQPFTATVTGSSNTAVTWQVNGVSGGNATNGLVSTTVLGTANEALYLAPSAVPSPASVSVTAISQADTTKSATATVTIQLPSRSGVTYYVSTSGNDTNAGTLSAPWRTIQHAADTVHAGDTVQVEGGIYNEIVTMKTSGNSTAGYITFTNYPGQSPIVDGTGLVAGGQTGLFSLEGTFSYIIIQGFEIRNFSSSTRGKVPVGIDFEGAGSNIEILNNHIHNIVQTLGSCNAANALAIAVYGTQAPAAISNITLKGNEIDHNTTGCSENVSFDGNVQYFVMANNVVHDGDNIGLDNIGFEGVSPNSAYDQARDGWVFQNTVYNISSTTNPVYHNQVGADGYYCDGCTRIIVERNLIHDSDLSEMASEHSGHVSSYVMFRNNIIYHSLYVGLSIGGYSKNVGGTDHCVIVNNSMWDDGTYGSSGLGELQIQYFSTNNTIENNIVDGYTLTTKYLLYDFTTSVPNPAVLDYNDYYNTVGAAGSLWNWQSKSITGFSAYQTASAQDAHSTFADPLYVNVTTSPYNFDVASGSPALNAGTNLGVNTVGVLDYAGNARVNGSGQINIGAYEQ
;
A
#
# COMPACT_ATOMS: atom_id res chain seq x y z
N MET A 1 -50.54 22.66 50.52
CA MET A 1 -49.34 23.13 51.24
C MET A 1 -48.42 23.84 50.25
N GLN A 2 -47.21 24.25 50.62
CA GLN A 2 -46.53 25.45 50.05
C GLN A 2 -46.46 25.53 48.51
N GLN A 3 -46.59 26.77 48.00
CA GLN A 3 -46.55 27.14 46.59
C GLN A 3 -45.46 28.20 46.34
N ARG A 4 -44.99 28.31 45.07
CA ARG A 4 -44.42 29.51 44.39
C ARG A 4 -43.09 30.08 44.95
N PRO A 5 -42.33 30.90 44.19
CA PRO A 5 -42.20 31.06 42.73
C PRO A 5 -40.77 30.59 42.28
N THR A 6 -40.03 31.02 41.23
CA THR A 6 -40.13 32.12 40.25
C THR A 6 -39.37 31.80 38.93
N SER A 7 -39.57 32.68 37.94
CA SER A 7 -38.98 32.89 36.61
C SER A 7 -37.56 33.53 36.60
N HIS A 8 -36.79 33.67 35.50
CA HIS A 8 -37.16 34.03 34.11
C HIS A 8 -36.09 33.64 33.03
N THR A 9 -36.55 33.35 31.79
CA THR A 9 -35.96 33.54 30.42
C THR A 9 -34.45 33.81 30.20
N THR A 10 -33.75 33.34 29.14
CA THR A 10 -34.10 33.32 27.68
C THR A 10 -33.44 32.22 26.81
N LEU A 11 -34.16 31.78 25.76
CA LEU A 11 -33.74 31.35 24.40
C LEU A 11 -32.26 30.97 24.08
N ALA A 12 -32.04 29.73 23.61
CA ALA A 12 -31.42 29.40 22.30
C ALA A 12 -31.53 27.89 21.94
N HIS A 13 -31.81 27.58 20.67
CA HIS A 13 -31.59 26.27 20.00
C HIS A 13 -30.76 26.57 18.72
N PRO A 14 -29.86 25.68 18.28
CA PRO A 14 -30.16 24.35 17.70
C PRO A 14 -29.81 23.19 18.67
N GLY A 15 -30.05 21.91 18.38
CA GLY A 15 -30.55 21.27 17.15
C GLY A 15 -29.55 20.22 16.63
N PRO A 16 -29.65 18.94 17.05
CA PRO A 16 -28.69 17.91 16.65
C PRO A 16 -28.93 17.44 15.22
N GLY A 17 -27.88 17.47 14.39
CA GLY A 17 -27.96 17.10 12.98
C GLY A 17 -26.59 16.71 12.41
N ALA A 18 -26.20 15.46 12.63
CA ALA A 18 -25.13 14.76 11.92
C ALA A 18 -25.55 13.29 11.85
N ASP A 19 -25.70 12.75 10.65
CA ASP A 19 -26.26 11.41 10.44
C ASP A 19 -25.22 10.30 10.67
N LYS A 20 -25.62 9.23 11.36
CA LYS A 20 -24.79 8.03 11.53
C LYS A 20 -24.83 7.16 10.27
N LYS A 21 -24.02 7.48 9.26
CA LYS A 21 -23.88 6.71 8.00
C LYS A 21 -22.44 6.63 7.48
N ALA A 22 -21.59 6.02 8.28
CA ALA A 22 -20.39 5.26 7.89
C ALA A 22 -20.34 4.02 8.83
N LEU A 23 -19.47 3.03 8.56
CA LEU A 23 -19.32 1.76 9.32
C LEU A 23 -20.48 0.73 9.17
N ASP A 24 -20.99 0.49 7.96
CA ASP A 24 -21.86 -0.67 7.67
C ASP A 24 -21.90 -0.95 6.15
N LYS A 25 -20.74 -1.17 5.48
CA LYS A 25 -20.73 -1.51 4.03
C LYS A 25 -19.51 -2.17 3.34
N THR A 26 -18.40 -2.49 4.00
CA THR A 26 -17.30 -3.31 3.42
C THR A 26 -17.87 -4.64 2.91
N PHE A 27 -17.66 -5.01 1.64
CA PHE A 27 -18.41 -6.13 1.04
C PHE A 27 -17.79 -6.84 -0.20
N GLY A 28 -16.48 -6.83 -0.36
CA GLY A 28 -15.71 -8.04 -0.65
C GLY A 28 -15.11 -8.61 0.65
N ALA A 29 -14.30 -9.66 0.61
CA ALA A 29 -13.93 -10.48 -0.56
C ALA A 29 -14.97 -11.58 -0.92
N VAL A 30 -16.06 -11.70 -0.15
CA VAL A 30 -16.98 -12.85 -0.27
C VAL A 30 -18.06 -12.67 -1.36
N SER A 31 -17.69 -13.07 -2.58
CA SER A 31 -18.63 -13.31 -3.70
C SER A 31 -18.31 -14.61 -4.49
N TYR A 32 -17.29 -15.37 -4.08
CA TYR A 32 -16.58 -16.29 -4.97
C TYR A 32 -17.14 -17.72 -5.16
N LEU A 33 -18.28 -18.07 -4.55
CA LEU A 33 -18.88 -19.43 -4.65
C LEU A 33 -20.19 -19.54 -5.46
N ASN A 34 -20.60 -18.48 -6.19
CA ASN A 34 -21.92 -18.45 -6.87
C ASN A 34 -21.89 -18.52 -8.42
N GLN A 35 -20.77 -18.92 -9.05
CA GLN A 35 -20.65 -18.91 -10.54
C GLN A 35 -20.05 -20.19 -11.17
N LEU A 36 -20.48 -21.39 -10.77
CA LEU A 36 -20.21 -22.64 -11.51
C LEU A 36 -21.45 -23.58 -11.58
N GLU A 37 -22.22 -23.50 -12.67
CA GLU A 37 -22.93 -24.59 -13.39
C GLU A 37 -23.99 -24.02 -14.39
N PRO A 38 -24.41 -24.73 -15.47
CA PRO A 38 -25.00 -24.11 -16.66
C PRO A 38 -26.52 -24.27 -16.89
N ILE A 39 -27.10 -23.22 -17.48
CA ILE A 39 -28.24 -23.22 -18.44
C ILE A 39 -29.49 -24.07 -18.10
N ARG A 40 -30.57 -23.40 -17.66
CA ARG A 40 -31.91 -23.53 -18.30
C ARG A 40 -32.94 -22.47 -17.87
N LYS A 41 -33.65 -21.95 -18.89
CA LYS A 41 -34.99 -21.31 -18.91
C LYS A 41 -35.66 -20.94 -17.57
N TYR A 42 -36.15 -19.70 -17.47
CA TYR A 42 -37.54 -19.38 -17.86
C TYR A 42 -37.71 -17.87 -18.17
N SER A 43 -38.94 -17.41 -18.45
CA SER A 43 -39.21 -16.21 -19.26
C SER A 43 -40.26 -15.26 -18.68
N ASN A 44 -40.20 -14.00 -19.13
CA ASN A 44 -41.29 -13.02 -19.32
C ASN A 44 -41.67 -12.01 -18.20
N ILE A 45 -42.19 -10.87 -18.71
CA ILE A 45 -43.13 -9.90 -18.14
C ILE A 45 -42.51 -8.75 -17.30
N PRO A 46 -43.00 -7.50 -17.47
CA PRO A 46 -42.09 -6.46 -17.99
C PRO A 46 -42.09 -5.12 -17.22
N SER A 47 -41.38 -4.14 -17.80
CA SER A 47 -41.26 -2.75 -17.33
C SER A 47 -42.58 -1.94 -17.39
N LYS A 48 -42.67 -0.92 -16.53
CA LYS A 48 -43.62 0.21 -16.67
C LYS A 48 -42.98 1.56 -16.35
N THR A 49 -43.18 2.46 -17.30
CA THR A 49 -43.05 3.93 -17.29
C THR A 49 -43.36 4.67 -15.98
N ILE A 50 -42.61 5.75 -15.74
CA ILE A 50 -43.14 7.02 -15.22
C ILE A 50 -42.61 8.17 -16.10
N GLU A 51 -43.53 8.94 -16.68
CA GLU A 51 -43.31 10.31 -17.20
C GLU A 51 -43.54 11.28 -16.02
N GLY A 52 -43.00 12.49 -15.92
CA GLY A 52 -42.23 13.32 -16.85
C GLY A 52 -42.62 14.80 -16.64
N CYS A 53 -41.75 15.77 -16.90
CA CYS A 53 -42.15 17.18 -16.99
C CYS A 53 -41.17 18.00 -17.84
N GLU A 54 -41.69 18.92 -18.66
CA GLU A 54 -40.94 19.77 -19.58
C GLU A 54 -40.75 21.22 -19.06
N GLN A 55 -39.98 22.01 -19.85
CA GLN A 55 -40.25 23.39 -20.31
C GLN A 55 -39.14 24.43 -19.97
N ARG A 56 -38.76 25.36 -20.86
CA ARG A 56 -39.21 25.63 -22.24
C ARG A 56 -38.08 26.22 -23.14
N HIS A 57 -38.27 26.15 -24.45
CA HIS A 57 -37.43 26.66 -25.55
C HIS A 57 -37.67 28.17 -25.86
N PRO A 58 -36.78 28.89 -26.62
CA PRO A 58 -36.92 28.96 -28.10
C PRO A 58 -35.63 29.14 -28.96
N ARG A 59 -35.85 29.20 -30.30
CA ARG A 59 -34.88 29.19 -31.43
C ARG A 59 -35.16 30.45 -32.34
N ARG A 60 -34.42 30.86 -33.41
CA ARG A 60 -33.52 30.11 -34.31
C ARG A 60 -32.33 30.84 -35.04
N PRO A 61 -32.42 31.57 -36.20
CA PRO A 61 -31.61 31.11 -37.34
C PRO A 61 -30.70 32.07 -38.15
N LEU A 62 -29.65 31.46 -38.75
CA LEU A 62 -29.13 31.53 -40.16
C LEU A 62 -28.95 32.86 -40.94
N GLY A 63 -27.78 32.98 -41.61
CA GLY A 63 -27.73 33.18 -43.07
C GLY A 63 -26.77 34.26 -43.64
N GLY A 64 -25.92 33.90 -44.64
CA GLY A 64 -25.18 34.85 -45.48
C GLY A 64 -24.01 34.27 -46.32
N HIS A 65 -23.97 34.54 -47.63
CA HIS A 65 -22.91 34.12 -48.58
C HIS A 65 -22.50 35.29 -49.50
N MET A 66 -21.26 35.30 -50.02
CA MET A 66 -20.95 35.97 -51.30
C MET A 66 -19.68 35.44 -52.00
N LYS A 67 -19.46 35.88 -53.25
CA LYS A 67 -18.47 35.43 -54.26
C LYS A 67 -18.08 36.63 -55.17
N SER A 68 -17.11 36.60 -56.08
CA SER A 68 -16.39 35.47 -56.71
C SER A 68 -14.88 35.68 -56.90
N SER A 69 -14.42 36.11 -58.09
CA SER A 69 -13.02 36.08 -58.54
C SER A 69 -12.80 36.95 -59.79
N THR A 70 -11.59 37.49 -59.98
CA THR A 70 -11.05 37.89 -61.29
C THR A 70 -9.57 37.51 -61.42
N HIS A 71 -9.08 37.43 -62.65
CA HIS A 71 -7.67 37.22 -63.02
C HIS A 71 -7.16 38.42 -63.84
N SER A 72 -5.86 38.70 -63.81
CA SER A 72 -5.11 39.39 -64.87
C SER A 72 -3.61 39.11 -64.75
N HIS A 73 -2.87 39.19 -65.85
CA HIS A 73 -1.46 38.75 -65.95
C HIS A 73 -0.47 39.92 -65.99
N ALA A 74 0.69 39.69 -65.37
CA ALA A 74 2.05 40.14 -65.72
C ALA A 74 2.30 41.56 -66.28
N VAL A 75 3.07 42.35 -65.51
CA VAL A 75 4.10 43.28 -66.03
C VAL A 75 5.38 43.04 -65.21
N ALA A 76 6.54 43.02 -65.86
CA ALA A 76 7.84 42.80 -65.21
C ALA A 76 8.69 44.07 -65.20
N MET A 77 9.20 44.47 -64.02
CA MET A 77 10.23 45.51 -63.86
C MET A 77 11.03 45.30 -62.56
N GLY A 78 12.29 45.74 -62.56
CA GLY A 78 13.01 46.18 -61.36
C GLY A 78 13.75 45.10 -60.56
N LEU A 79 15.08 45.06 -60.73
CA LEU A 79 15.97 44.48 -59.72
C LEU A 79 15.98 45.38 -58.48
N GLY A 80 15.38 44.92 -57.38
CA GLY A 80 15.50 45.53 -56.06
C GLY A 80 15.94 44.47 -55.06
N GLN A 81 17.11 44.65 -54.43
CA GLN A 81 17.54 43.77 -53.35
C GLN A 81 16.68 44.02 -52.11
N ILE A 82 15.65 43.19 -51.91
CA ILE A 82 15.08 42.99 -50.58
C ILE A 82 16.15 42.27 -49.77
N VAL A 83 16.94 43.04 -49.03
CA VAL A 83 17.71 42.50 -47.92
C VAL A 83 16.70 42.00 -46.90
N LEU A 84 16.45 40.69 -46.90
CA LEU A 84 15.96 40.05 -45.69
C LEU A 84 17.05 40.27 -44.64
N VAL A 85 16.83 41.26 -43.78
CA VAL A 85 17.45 41.27 -42.46
C VAL A 85 16.83 40.09 -41.75
N SER A 86 17.47 38.93 -41.88
CA SER A 86 17.29 37.81 -40.98
C SER A 86 17.64 38.32 -39.59
N ILE A 87 16.63 38.83 -38.88
CA ILE A 87 16.71 39.01 -37.44
C ILE A 87 16.81 37.59 -36.90
N LEU A 88 18.05 37.10 -36.78
CA LEU A 88 18.41 36.16 -35.74
C LEU A 88 18.09 36.87 -34.43
N VAL A 89 16.83 36.76 -34.01
CA VAL A 89 16.52 36.64 -32.60
C VAL A 89 17.37 35.47 -32.18
N GLY A 90 18.45 35.76 -31.45
CA GLY A 90 19.28 34.74 -30.85
C GLY A 90 18.40 33.96 -29.90
N MET A 91 17.81 32.88 -30.39
CA MET A 91 17.25 31.81 -29.57
C MET A 91 18.44 31.18 -28.87
N GLY A 92 18.92 31.85 -27.81
CA GLY A 92 19.85 31.28 -26.87
C GLY A 92 19.20 30.00 -26.38
N THR A 93 19.81 28.87 -26.74
CA THR A 93 19.33 27.53 -26.40
C THR A 93 19.04 27.53 -24.90
N ALA A 94 17.76 27.38 -24.52
CA ALA A 94 17.33 27.59 -23.16
C ALA A 94 18.15 26.67 -22.24
N GLN A 95 18.97 27.26 -21.38
CA GLN A 95 20.01 26.49 -20.69
C GLN A 95 19.35 25.53 -19.71
N VAL A 96 19.65 24.24 -19.84
CA VAL A 96 19.11 23.23 -18.93
C VAL A 96 19.55 23.56 -17.50
N SER A 97 18.57 23.59 -16.59
CA SER A 97 18.75 23.91 -15.18
C SER A 97 17.84 23.02 -14.35
N VAL A 98 18.31 22.61 -13.18
CA VAL A 98 17.63 21.71 -12.25
C VAL A 98 17.54 22.37 -10.89
N THR A 99 16.40 22.24 -10.21
CA THR A 99 16.27 22.49 -8.76
C THR A 99 15.64 21.26 -8.08
N ILE A 100 15.78 21.19 -6.76
CA ILE A 100 15.24 20.12 -5.91
C ILE A 100 14.58 20.74 -4.67
N SER A 101 13.47 20.16 -4.22
CA SER A 101 12.73 20.57 -3.03
C SER A 101 12.27 19.35 -2.22
N PRO A 102 12.45 19.32 -0.88
CA PRO A 102 13.27 20.26 -0.10
C PRO A 102 14.76 20.15 -0.46
N SER A 103 15.55 21.20 -0.18
CA SER A 103 17.02 21.20 -0.42
C SER A 103 17.85 20.89 0.83
N LEU A 104 17.23 20.97 2.02
CA LEU A 104 17.81 20.58 3.30
C LEU A 104 16.69 20.02 4.18
N ILE A 105 16.93 18.87 4.81
CA ILE A 105 15.99 18.24 5.74
C ILE A 105 16.73 17.42 6.80
N THR A 106 16.08 17.21 7.95
CA THR A 106 16.51 16.26 8.98
C THR A 106 15.38 15.25 9.18
N THR A 107 15.71 13.96 9.18
CA THR A 107 14.72 12.87 9.29
C THR A 107 15.21 11.74 10.21
N ALA A 108 14.29 10.89 10.64
CA ALA A 108 14.59 9.70 11.45
C ALA A 108 15.10 8.54 10.57
N THR A 109 15.82 7.58 11.16
CA THR A 109 16.06 6.27 10.53
C THR A 109 14.75 5.60 10.12
N LEU A 110 14.70 4.98 8.93
CA LEU A 110 13.49 4.40 8.29
C LEU A 110 12.32 5.35 8.00
N ALA A 111 12.38 6.63 8.34
CA ALA A 111 11.37 7.58 7.88
C ALA A 111 11.50 7.84 6.36
N THR A 112 10.36 7.98 5.69
CA THR A 112 10.30 8.38 4.28
C THR A 112 10.27 9.90 4.11
N GLN A 113 10.73 10.39 2.96
CA GLN A 113 10.76 11.82 2.62
C GLN A 113 10.51 12.00 1.11
N PRO A 114 9.44 12.70 0.70
CA PRO A 114 9.24 13.06 -0.71
C PRO A 114 10.25 14.13 -1.17
N PHE A 115 10.68 14.02 -2.42
CA PHE A 115 11.46 15.03 -3.14
C PHE A 115 10.85 15.29 -4.52
N THR A 116 10.78 16.57 -4.89
CA THR A 116 10.40 17.00 -6.24
C THR A 116 11.59 17.71 -6.88
N ALA A 117 11.94 17.30 -8.10
CA ALA A 117 12.87 18.00 -8.96
C ALA A 117 12.10 18.86 -9.99
N THR A 118 12.67 20.00 -10.36
CA THR A 118 12.16 20.85 -11.44
C THR A 118 13.25 21.05 -12.48
N VAL A 119 13.04 20.53 -13.69
CA VAL A 119 13.93 20.74 -14.84
C VAL A 119 13.35 21.86 -15.71
N THR A 120 14.18 22.82 -16.10
CA THR A 120 13.84 23.91 -17.02
C THR A 120 14.85 23.98 -18.16
N GLY A 121 14.50 24.67 -19.26
CA GLY A 121 15.33 24.77 -20.47
C GLY A 121 15.19 23.60 -21.46
N SER A 122 14.48 22.53 -21.07
CA SER A 122 14.25 21.33 -21.88
C SER A 122 12.77 20.95 -21.87
N SER A 123 12.31 20.27 -22.93
CA SER A 123 10.99 19.59 -22.97
C SER A 123 11.03 18.18 -22.35
N ASN A 124 12.20 17.56 -22.26
CA ASN A 124 12.42 16.41 -21.39
C ASN A 124 12.72 16.91 -19.97
N THR A 125 11.83 16.64 -19.03
CA THR A 125 11.92 17.03 -17.61
C THR A 125 12.34 15.90 -16.68
N ALA A 126 12.62 14.70 -17.21
CA ALA A 126 13.01 13.55 -16.40
C ALA A 126 14.39 13.74 -15.74
N VAL A 127 14.54 13.13 -14.57
CA VAL A 127 15.82 13.05 -13.85
C VAL A 127 16.17 11.61 -13.50
N THR A 128 17.44 11.37 -13.19
CA THR A 128 17.94 10.17 -12.52
C THR A 128 18.19 10.52 -11.05
N TRP A 129 17.62 9.73 -10.14
CA TRP A 129 17.75 9.91 -8.70
C TRP A 129 18.92 9.10 -8.13
N GLN A 130 19.74 9.74 -7.30
CA GLN A 130 20.89 9.12 -6.63
C GLN A 130 20.92 9.45 -5.14
N VAL A 131 21.45 8.54 -4.32
CA VAL A 131 21.86 8.81 -2.93
C VAL A 131 23.37 8.61 -2.82
N ASN A 132 24.10 9.65 -2.38
CA ASN A 132 25.57 9.64 -2.28
C ASN A 132 26.28 9.15 -3.57
N GLY A 133 25.74 9.54 -4.74
CA GLY A 133 26.27 9.19 -6.06
C GLY A 133 25.84 7.82 -6.61
N VAL A 134 25.11 7.01 -5.83
CA VAL A 134 24.59 5.70 -6.24
C VAL A 134 23.15 5.84 -6.73
N SER A 135 22.86 5.39 -7.96
CA SER A 135 21.51 5.44 -8.54
C SER A 135 20.54 4.60 -7.71
N GLY A 136 19.41 5.18 -7.30
CA GLY A 136 18.45 4.55 -6.40
C GLY A 136 18.93 4.35 -4.94
N GLY A 137 20.19 4.66 -4.63
CA GLY A 137 20.76 4.56 -3.28
C GLY A 137 21.24 3.16 -2.88
N ASN A 138 21.32 2.90 -1.58
CA ASN A 138 21.71 1.61 -0.99
C ASN A 138 21.37 1.55 0.51
N ALA A 139 21.31 0.35 1.09
CA ALA A 139 20.87 0.11 2.48
C ALA A 139 21.63 0.94 3.54
N THR A 140 22.90 1.29 3.30
CA THR A 140 23.73 2.09 4.24
C THR A 140 23.39 3.58 4.21
N ASN A 141 22.98 4.12 3.06
CA ASN A 141 22.76 5.56 2.86
C ASN A 141 21.28 5.92 2.70
N GLY A 142 20.40 4.92 2.60
CA GLY A 142 18.99 5.08 2.24
C GLY A 142 18.75 4.86 0.75
N LEU A 143 17.49 4.60 0.42
CA LEU A 143 17.02 4.31 -0.95
C LEU A 143 16.25 5.51 -1.51
N VAL A 144 16.13 5.61 -2.83
CA VAL A 144 15.27 6.60 -3.50
C VAL A 144 14.62 5.97 -4.73
N SER A 145 13.30 6.13 -4.87
CA SER A 145 12.53 5.54 -5.97
C SER A 145 11.36 6.44 -6.36
N THR A 146 10.99 6.46 -7.64
CA THR A 146 9.81 7.19 -8.12
C THR A 146 8.55 6.39 -7.82
N THR A 147 7.61 6.94 -7.04
CA THR A 147 6.35 6.24 -6.69
C THR A 147 5.23 6.42 -7.72
N VAL A 148 5.41 7.33 -8.68
CA VAL A 148 4.56 7.46 -9.87
C VAL A 148 5.42 7.20 -11.09
N LEU A 149 5.06 6.18 -11.86
CA LEU A 149 5.70 5.90 -13.14
C LEU A 149 5.26 6.93 -14.18
N GLY A 150 6.22 7.47 -14.92
CA GLY A 150 6.03 8.61 -15.82
C GLY A 150 6.46 9.95 -15.22
N THR A 151 6.22 10.24 -13.94
CA THR A 151 6.74 11.47 -13.28
C THR A 151 8.14 11.26 -12.72
N ALA A 152 9.10 11.04 -13.62
CA ALA A 152 10.51 10.83 -13.26
C ALA A 152 11.16 11.96 -12.42
N ASN A 153 10.47 13.10 -12.25
CA ASN A 153 10.88 14.24 -11.43
C ASN A 153 10.31 14.24 -10.00
N GLU A 154 9.63 13.18 -9.55
CA GLU A 154 9.11 13.01 -8.18
C GLU A 154 9.59 11.68 -7.59
N ALA A 155 10.10 11.68 -6.37
CA ALA A 155 10.60 10.47 -5.72
C ALA A 155 10.37 10.44 -4.21
N LEU A 156 10.23 9.22 -3.67
CA LEU A 156 10.24 8.94 -2.25
C LEU A 156 11.64 8.44 -1.86
N TYR A 157 12.29 9.14 -0.93
CA TYR A 157 13.50 8.68 -0.26
C TYR A 157 13.12 7.90 1.01
N LEU A 158 13.83 6.80 1.28
CA LEU A 158 13.72 6.01 2.50
C LEU A 158 15.03 6.11 3.27
N ALA A 159 15.00 6.62 4.49
CA ALA A 159 16.18 6.70 5.35
C ALA A 159 16.69 5.30 5.74
N PRO A 160 18.02 5.11 5.90
CA PRO A 160 18.59 3.83 6.28
C PRO A 160 18.15 3.38 7.68
N SER A 161 18.30 2.08 7.97
CA SER A 161 17.92 1.45 9.24
C SER A 161 18.83 1.80 10.42
N ALA A 162 19.98 2.42 10.16
CA ALA A 162 20.91 2.96 11.14
C ALA A 162 21.46 4.31 10.64
N VAL A 163 21.89 5.17 11.56
CA VAL A 163 22.51 6.46 11.21
C VAL A 163 23.86 6.21 10.50
N PRO A 164 24.08 6.73 9.28
CA PRO A 164 25.33 6.54 8.55
C PRO A 164 26.49 7.34 9.16
N SER A 165 27.71 7.08 8.68
CA SER A 165 28.92 7.83 9.04
C SER A 165 29.56 8.41 7.77
N PRO A 166 29.49 9.73 7.52
CA PRO A 166 28.83 10.75 8.33
C PRO A 166 27.29 10.62 8.32
N ALA A 167 26.63 11.21 9.33
CA ALA A 167 25.17 11.21 9.50
C ALA A 167 24.38 12.06 8.48
N SER A 168 25.04 12.49 7.40
CA SER A 168 24.50 13.33 6.34
C SER A 168 24.68 12.67 4.98
N VAL A 169 23.60 12.48 4.24
CA VAL A 169 23.63 11.97 2.87
C VAL A 169 23.12 13.02 1.88
N SER A 170 23.47 12.83 0.62
CA SER A 170 23.10 13.70 -0.49
C SER A 170 22.12 12.99 -1.42
N VAL A 171 20.89 13.50 -1.54
CA VAL A 171 19.91 13.05 -2.52
C VAL A 171 20.04 13.96 -3.75
N THR A 172 20.38 13.40 -4.91
CA THR A 172 20.69 14.18 -6.11
C THR A 172 19.79 13.78 -7.27
N ALA A 173 19.19 14.79 -7.90
CA ALA A 173 18.45 14.67 -9.15
C ALA A 173 19.33 15.16 -10.31
N ILE A 174 19.64 14.29 -11.27
CA ILE A 174 20.46 14.60 -12.46
C ILE A 174 19.55 14.64 -13.70
N SER A 175 19.58 15.71 -14.50
CA SER A 175 18.71 15.79 -15.69
C SER A 175 19.08 14.76 -16.75
N GLN A 176 18.07 14.08 -17.30
CA GLN A 176 18.23 13.21 -18.47
C GLN A 176 18.38 14.00 -19.79
N ALA A 177 18.11 15.31 -19.79
CA ALA A 177 18.26 16.18 -20.96
C ALA A 177 19.67 16.78 -21.10
N ASP A 178 20.35 17.02 -19.98
CA ASP A 178 21.76 17.40 -19.90
C ASP A 178 22.34 16.81 -18.60
N THR A 179 23.05 15.70 -18.70
CA THR A 179 23.60 14.98 -17.54
C THR A 179 24.71 15.74 -16.81
N THR A 180 25.13 16.91 -17.32
CA THR A 180 25.99 17.87 -16.59
C THR A 180 25.20 18.81 -15.66
N LYS A 181 23.87 18.65 -15.59
CA LYS A 181 22.97 19.47 -14.75
C LYS A 181 22.29 18.61 -13.70
N SER A 182 22.42 19.03 -12.46
CA SER A 182 21.85 18.35 -11.31
C SER A 182 21.54 19.33 -10.19
N ALA A 183 20.68 18.90 -9.26
CA ALA A 183 20.45 19.56 -7.99
C ALA A 183 20.52 18.54 -6.86
N THR A 184 21.09 18.94 -5.73
CA THR A 184 21.34 18.08 -4.57
C THR A 184 20.66 18.65 -3.34
N ALA A 185 19.93 17.79 -2.62
CA ALA A 185 19.42 18.03 -1.30
C ALA A 185 20.30 17.33 -0.25
N THR A 186 20.50 17.96 0.90
CA THR A 186 21.19 17.35 2.05
C THR A 186 20.16 16.79 3.02
N VAL A 187 20.28 15.50 3.34
CA VAL A 187 19.46 14.80 4.33
C VAL A 187 20.34 14.48 5.54
N THR A 188 20.02 15.06 6.69
CA THR A 188 20.60 14.65 7.98
C THR A 188 19.75 13.53 8.56
N ILE A 189 20.35 12.38 8.83
CA ILE A 189 19.67 11.23 9.43
C ILE A 189 20.06 11.19 10.90
N GLN A 190 19.08 11.07 11.78
CA GLN A 190 19.30 10.92 13.21
C GLN A 190 18.42 9.81 13.79
N LEU A 191 18.75 9.33 14.99
CA LEU A 191 17.80 8.55 15.78
C LEU A 191 16.67 9.46 16.29
N PRO A 192 15.45 8.94 16.51
CA PRO A 192 14.40 9.64 17.23
C PRO A 192 14.93 10.26 18.53
N SER A 193 14.81 11.58 18.68
CA SER A 193 15.26 12.27 19.89
C SER A 193 14.35 11.93 21.08
N ARG A 194 14.96 11.79 22.25
CA ARG A 194 14.31 11.50 23.54
C ARG A 194 15.01 12.34 24.61
N SER A 195 14.79 13.66 24.62
CA SER A 195 15.57 14.60 25.46
C SER A 195 14.93 14.93 26.82
N GLY A 196 13.85 14.24 27.18
CA GLY A 196 13.11 14.44 28.43
C GLY A 196 13.60 13.54 29.57
N VAL A 197 12.71 13.25 30.51
CA VAL A 197 12.95 12.42 31.69
C VAL A 197 12.59 10.97 31.40
N THR A 198 13.34 10.02 32.01
CA THR A 198 12.94 8.60 32.03
C THR A 198 12.15 8.28 33.29
N TYR A 199 10.90 7.88 33.10
CA TYR A 199 9.98 7.41 34.12
C TYR A 199 9.80 5.88 34.07
N TYR A 200 9.32 5.30 35.16
CA TYR A 200 9.22 3.86 35.37
C TYR A 200 7.81 3.48 35.84
N VAL A 201 7.23 2.45 35.23
CA VAL A 201 5.93 1.86 35.57
C VAL A 201 6.15 0.40 35.98
N SER A 202 5.52 -0.02 37.07
CA SER A 202 5.62 -1.38 37.62
C SER A 202 4.28 -1.82 38.20
N THR A 203 3.85 -3.06 37.96
CA THR A 203 2.65 -3.62 38.61
C THR A 203 2.70 -3.58 40.16
N SER A 204 3.92 -3.47 40.73
CA SER A 204 4.17 -3.31 42.17
C SER A 204 4.22 -1.84 42.67
N GLY A 205 4.15 -0.88 41.75
CA GLY A 205 4.28 0.56 42.01
C GLY A 205 3.02 1.23 42.57
N ASN A 206 3.03 2.56 42.56
CA ASN A 206 1.90 3.39 43.01
C ASN A 206 1.89 4.72 42.24
N ASP A 207 0.72 5.13 41.72
CA ASP A 207 0.54 6.36 40.94
C ASP A 207 0.65 7.64 41.81
N THR A 208 0.78 7.52 43.13
CA THR A 208 1.21 8.64 44.00
C THR A 208 2.73 8.79 44.12
N ASN A 209 3.52 7.95 43.44
CA ASN A 209 4.98 8.02 43.45
C ASN A 209 5.53 9.04 42.43
N ALA A 210 6.85 9.26 42.46
CA ALA A 210 7.55 10.18 41.55
C ALA A 210 7.91 9.56 40.18
N GLY A 211 7.48 8.32 39.90
CA GLY A 211 7.79 7.61 38.65
C GLY A 211 9.26 7.25 38.47
N THR A 212 10.05 7.17 39.55
CA THR A 212 11.48 6.81 39.49
C THR A 212 11.68 5.30 39.62
N LEU A 213 12.82 4.75 39.21
CA LEU A 213 13.11 3.31 39.33
C LEU A 213 13.00 2.77 40.78
N SER A 214 13.22 3.62 41.79
CA SER A 214 13.06 3.25 43.21
C SER A 214 11.66 3.54 43.78
N ALA A 215 10.80 4.21 43.02
CA ALA A 215 9.42 4.53 43.36
C ALA A 215 8.60 4.67 42.06
N PRO A 216 8.35 3.54 41.34
CA PRO A 216 7.69 3.58 40.04
C PRO A 216 6.20 3.89 40.19
N TRP A 217 5.61 4.40 39.12
CA TRP A 217 4.16 4.45 38.95
C TRP A 217 3.58 3.03 38.82
N ARG A 218 2.27 2.89 38.98
CA ARG A 218 1.58 1.60 38.89
C ARG A 218 1.00 1.34 37.52
N THR A 219 0.39 2.35 36.91
CA THR A 219 -0.41 2.21 35.69
C THR A 219 0.26 2.88 34.49
N ILE A 220 0.01 2.33 33.30
CA ILE A 220 0.50 2.90 32.03
C ILE A 220 -0.33 4.14 31.68
N GLN A 221 -1.64 4.15 31.96
CA GLN A 221 -2.48 5.33 31.78
C GLN A 221 -2.01 6.53 32.62
N HIS A 222 -1.61 6.33 33.89
CA HIS A 222 -1.10 7.44 34.70
C HIS A 222 0.17 8.05 34.09
N ALA A 223 1.04 7.24 33.48
CA ALA A 223 2.16 7.75 32.71
C ALA A 223 1.68 8.55 31.48
N ALA A 224 0.73 8.03 30.69
CA ALA A 224 0.15 8.71 29.52
C ALA A 224 -0.59 10.02 29.84
N ASP A 225 -1.12 10.17 31.05
CA ASP A 225 -1.70 11.42 31.56
C ASP A 225 -0.64 12.43 32.05
N THR A 226 0.61 12.00 32.27
CA THR A 226 1.65 12.78 33.00
C THR A 226 2.87 13.16 32.15
N VAL A 227 3.21 12.41 31.11
CA VAL A 227 4.44 12.65 30.32
C VAL A 227 4.35 13.78 29.30
N HIS A 228 5.51 14.40 29.07
CA HIS A 228 5.72 15.54 28.17
C HIS A 228 6.63 15.14 27.00
N ALA A 229 6.67 15.99 25.97
CA ALA A 229 7.47 15.75 24.78
C ALA A 229 8.96 15.46 25.09
N GLY A 230 9.47 14.36 24.54
CA GLY A 230 10.84 13.88 24.76
C GLY A 230 11.02 12.91 25.94
N ASP A 231 10.02 12.75 26.80
CA ASP A 231 10.06 11.81 27.93
C ASP A 231 10.01 10.34 27.45
N THR A 232 10.51 9.44 28.30
CA THR A 232 10.47 7.99 28.07
C THR A 232 9.87 7.26 29.28
N VAL A 233 8.91 6.38 29.05
CA VAL A 233 8.31 5.48 30.03
C VAL A 233 8.87 4.08 29.82
N GLN A 234 9.61 3.56 30.80
CA GLN A 234 10.04 2.17 30.84
C GLN A 234 9.06 1.36 31.70
N VAL A 235 8.36 0.41 31.07
CA VAL A 235 7.35 -0.43 31.74
C VAL A 235 7.98 -1.78 32.10
N GLU A 236 8.03 -2.08 33.40
CA GLU A 236 8.52 -3.37 33.92
C GLU A 236 7.57 -4.52 33.56
N GLY A 237 8.11 -5.75 33.53
CA GLY A 237 7.36 -6.95 33.20
C GLY A 237 6.21 -7.22 34.17
N GLY A 238 5.05 -7.59 33.63
CA GLY A 238 3.82 -7.75 34.38
C GLY A 238 2.59 -7.59 33.50
N ILE A 239 1.41 -7.82 34.07
CA ILE A 239 0.12 -7.71 33.37
C ILE A 239 -0.57 -6.41 33.77
N TYR A 240 -0.81 -5.56 32.78
CA TYR A 240 -1.48 -4.26 32.90
C TYR A 240 -2.85 -4.36 32.21
N ASN A 241 -3.90 -4.53 33.02
CA ASN A 241 -5.28 -4.65 32.54
C ASN A 241 -5.88 -3.26 32.36
N GLU A 242 -5.45 -2.58 31.30
CA GLU A 242 -5.69 -1.16 31.04
C GLU A 242 -6.08 -0.91 29.57
N ILE A 243 -6.83 0.16 29.33
CA ILE A 243 -6.90 0.84 28.02
C ILE A 243 -6.10 2.13 28.19
N VAL A 244 -5.07 2.32 27.36
CA VAL A 244 -4.14 3.44 27.44
C VAL A 244 -4.46 4.46 26.35
N THR A 245 -5.20 5.50 26.70
CA THR A 245 -5.50 6.62 25.80
C THR A 245 -4.45 7.72 25.96
N MET A 246 -3.72 8.00 24.88
CA MET A 246 -2.73 9.09 24.83
C MET A 246 -3.39 10.47 25.03
N LYS A 247 -2.69 11.39 25.71
CA LYS A 247 -3.16 12.77 25.99
C LYS A 247 -2.28 13.87 25.41
N THR A 248 -1.00 13.58 25.19
CA THR A 248 0.02 14.54 24.74
C THR A 248 0.79 14.02 23.53
N SER A 249 1.40 14.93 22.78
CA SER A 249 2.31 14.62 21.67
C SER A 249 3.76 14.95 22.05
N GLY A 250 4.71 14.28 21.40
CA GLY A 250 6.07 14.80 21.31
C GLY A 250 6.16 16.03 20.40
N ASN A 251 7.38 16.48 20.10
CA ASN A 251 7.60 17.52 19.09
C ASN A 251 9.03 17.47 18.52
N SER A 252 9.26 18.18 17.41
CA SER A 252 10.57 18.23 16.72
C SER A 252 11.73 18.82 17.54
N THR A 253 11.48 19.47 18.68
CA THR A 253 12.52 20.10 19.52
C THR A 253 12.98 19.19 20.66
N ALA A 254 12.04 18.69 21.47
CA ALA A 254 12.34 17.78 22.59
C ALA A 254 12.36 16.29 22.18
N GLY A 255 11.76 15.98 21.04
CA GLY A 255 11.64 14.64 20.50
C GLY A 255 10.35 13.93 20.89
N TYR A 256 10.42 12.61 20.84
CA TYR A 256 9.28 11.71 20.94
C TYR A 256 8.92 11.41 22.39
N ILE A 257 7.62 11.27 22.67
CA ILE A 257 7.16 10.54 23.84
C ILE A 257 7.34 9.05 23.55
N THR A 258 8.12 8.35 24.36
CA THR A 258 8.43 6.93 24.15
C THR A 258 7.80 6.07 25.23
N PHE A 259 6.89 5.17 24.86
CA PHE A 259 6.51 4.03 25.68
C PHE A 259 7.34 2.83 25.23
N THR A 260 8.09 2.24 26.15
CA THR A 260 8.94 1.08 25.86
C THR A 260 8.95 0.10 27.02
N ASN A 261 9.20 -1.18 26.74
CA ASN A 261 9.54 -2.14 27.78
C ASN A 261 10.81 -1.76 28.56
N TYR A 262 10.86 -2.13 29.83
CA TYR A 262 12.11 -2.14 30.59
C TYR A 262 13.08 -3.15 29.97
N PRO A 263 14.37 -2.81 29.76
CA PRO A 263 15.31 -3.68 29.07
C PRO A 263 15.36 -5.13 29.60
N GLY A 264 15.06 -6.09 28.72
CA GLY A 264 15.05 -7.53 29.05
C GLY A 264 13.80 -8.03 29.76
N GLN A 265 12.72 -7.25 29.79
CA GLN A 265 11.40 -7.64 30.33
C GLN A 265 10.30 -7.47 29.28
N SER A 266 9.19 -8.22 29.44
CA SER A 266 7.99 -8.12 28.59
C SER A 266 6.80 -7.59 29.42
N PRO A 267 6.42 -6.32 29.27
CA PRO A 267 5.16 -5.80 29.80
C PRO A 267 4.00 -6.23 28.90
N ILE A 268 2.93 -6.70 29.52
CA ILE A 268 1.74 -7.22 28.84
C ILE A 268 0.57 -6.25 29.07
N VAL A 269 0.05 -5.65 28.01
CA VAL A 269 -1.21 -4.89 28.04
C VAL A 269 -2.33 -5.87 27.68
N ASP A 270 -3.22 -6.16 28.63
CA ASP A 270 -4.12 -7.31 28.55
C ASP A 270 -5.60 -6.88 28.65
N GLY A 271 -6.34 -7.08 27.56
CA GLY A 271 -7.74 -6.68 27.41
C GLY A 271 -8.77 -7.55 28.15
N THR A 272 -8.34 -8.56 28.92
CA THR A 272 -9.25 -9.50 29.59
C THR A 272 -10.30 -8.77 30.44
N GLY A 273 -11.58 -8.93 30.09
CA GLY A 273 -12.70 -8.33 30.83
C GLY A 273 -12.92 -6.83 30.59
N LEU A 274 -12.09 -6.18 29.77
CA LEU A 274 -12.33 -4.82 29.30
C LEU A 274 -13.40 -4.81 28.19
N VAL A 275 -13.98 -3.64 27.91
CA VAL A 275 -15.05 -3.48 26.92
C VAL A 275 -14.79 -2.23 26.08
N ALA A 276 -14.68 -2.39 24.76
CA ALA A 276 -14.45 -1.29 23.83
C ALA A 276 -15.52 -0.18 23.95
N GLY A 277 -15.12 1.07 23.74
CA GLY A 277 -16.01 2.25 23.69
C GLY A 277 -16.79 2.32 22.38
N GLY A 278 -16.09 2.17 21.27
CA GLY A 278 -16.61 2.00 19.91
C GLY A 278 -15.66 1.08 19.15
N GLN A 279 -14.93 1.63 18.19
CA GLN A 279 -13.51 1.28 18.00
C GLN A 279 -12.72 1.80 19.20
N THR A 280 -11.75 1.01 19.69
CA THR A 280 -10.91 1.34 20.84
C THR A 280 -9.69 0.42 20.88
N GLY A 281 -8.50 0.99 20.94
CA GLY A 281 -7.23 0.28 21.17
C GLY A 281 -6.95 -0.02 22.65
N LEU A 282 -6.09 -1.01 22.90
CA LEU A 282 -5.39 -1.10 24.19
C LEU A 282 -4.33 0.00 24.33
N PHE A 283 -3.78 0.49 23.21
CA PHE A 283 -3.29 1.86 23.07
C PHE A 283 -4.16 2.63 22.06
N SER A 284 -4.77 3.75 22.46
CA SER A 284 -5.56 4.64 21.56
C SER A 284 -4.97 6.04 21.45
N LEU A 285 -4.88 6.52 20.21
CA LEU A 285 -4.50 7.88 19.82
C LEU A 285 -5.70 8.52 19.08
N GLU A 286 -6.63 9.15 19.81
CA GLU A 286 -7.82 9.79 19.22
C GLU A 286 -7.59 11.30 18.94
N GLY A 287 -7.39 11.68 17.67
CA GLY A 287 -7.32 13.08 17.24
C GLY A 287 -6.01 13.45 16.54
N THR A 288 -5.30 14.47 17.04
CA THR A 288 -4.07 14.96 16.40
C THR A 288 -2.85 14.62 17.25
N PHE A 289 -2.11 13.58 16.85
CA PHE A 289 -0.97 13.06 17.61
C PHE A 289 0.31 12.96 16.78
N SER A 290 1.42 13.41 17.36
CA SER A 290 2.74 13.37 16.71
C SER A 290 3.87 12.99 17.65
N TYR A 291 4.96 12.46 17.08
CA TYR A 291 6.20 12.10 17.79
C TYR A 291 5.93 11.17 19.01
N ILE A 292 5.39 9.98 18.74
CA ILE A 292 5.11 8.94 19.74
C ILE A 292 5.74 7.62 19.28
N ILE A 293 6.35 6.89 20.22
CA ILE A 293 6.87 5.53 20.01
C ILE A 293 6.15 4.57 20.96
N ILE A 294 5.65 3.45 20.44
CA ILE A 294 5.12 2.32 21.21
C ILE A 294 5.98 1.10 20.86
N GLN A 295 6.77 0.62 21.83
CA GLN A 295 7.86 -0.33 21.58
C GLN A 295 7.93 -1.49 22.59
N GLY A 296 8.03 -2.73 22.09
CA GLY A 296 8.38 -3.89 22.93
C GLY A 296 7.28 -4.40 23.87
N PHE A 297 6.01 -4.06 23.62
CA PHE A 297 4.87 -4.57 24.40
C PHE A 297 4.32 -5.87 23.83
N GLU A 298 3.84 -6.74 24.73
CA GLU A 298 2.86 -7.78 24.39
C GLU A 298 1.46 -7.16 24.58
N ILE A 299 0.59 -7.23 23.58
CA ILE A 299 -0.72 -6.53 23.55
C ILE A 299 -1.78 -7.54 23.13
N ARG A 300 -2.69 -7.91 24.03
CA ARG A 300 -3.50 -9.12 23.81
C ARG A 300 -4.86 -9.19 24.50
N ASN A 301 -5.61 -10.25 24.20
CA ASN A 301 -6.83 -10.69 24.90
C ASN A 301 -8.00 -9.69 24.88
N PHE A 302 -8.01 -8.71 23.97
CA PHE A 302 -9.12 -7.78 23.85
C PHE A 302 -10.21 -8.36 22.94
N SER A 303 -11.35 -8.73 23.51
CA SER A 303 -12.38 -9.50 22.81
C SER A 303 -13.76 -8.85 22.86
N SER A 304 -14.55 -9.11 21.83
CA SER A 304 -15.94 -8.66 21.69
C SER A 304 -16.83 -9.75 21.10
N SER A 305 -18.10 -9.67 21.46
CA SER A 305 -19.22 -10.45 20.89
C SER A 305 -20.42 -9.54 20.60
N THR A 306 -20.19 -8.22 20.55
CA THR A 306 -21.24 -7.19 20.57
C THR A 306 -21.11 -6.25 19.38
N ARG A 307 -22.23 -6.01 18.70
CA ARG A 307 -22.31 -5.22 17.47
C ARG A 307 -21.82 -3.79 17.68
N GLY A 308 -20.89 -3.33 16.85
CA GLY A 308 -20.27 -2.00 16.96
C GLY A 308 -19.38 -1.81 18.19
N LYS A 309 -18.90 -2.91 18.78
CA LYS A 309 -17.83 -2.92 19.80
C LYS A 309 -16.62 -3.62 19.20
N VAL A 310 -15.64 -2.82 18.83
CA VAL A 310 -14.51 -3.17 17.96
C VAL A 310 -13.23 -3.05 18.81
N PRO A 311 -12.71 -4.15 19.37
CA PRO A 311 -11.47 -4.14 20.11
C PRO A 311 -10.30 -4.02 19.13
N VAL A 312 -9.31 -3.22 19.48
CA VAL A 312 -8.09 -3.03 18.69
C VAL A 312 -6.85 -3.20 19.59
N GLY A 313 -5.73 -3.68 19.04
CA GLY A 313 -4.45 -3.69 19.75
C GLY A 313 -3.88 -2.27 19.90
N ILE A 314 -3.46 -1.66 18.78
CA ILE A 314 -3.02 -0.25 18.70
C ILE A 314 -3.91 0.50 17.69
N ASP A 315 -4.47 1.62 18.11
CA ASP A 315 -5.53 2.35 17.42
C ASP A 315 -5.18 3.82 17.27
N PHE A 316 -5.13 4.35 16.05
CA PHE A 316 -4.87 5.76 15.76
C PHE A 316 -5.87 6.31 14.74
N GLU A 317 -6.92 6.96 15.25
CA GLU A 317 -7.86 7.73 14.44
C GLU A 317 -7.49 9.23 14.43
N GLY A 318 -7.27 9.81 13.25
CA GLY A 318 -7.26 11.26 13.06
C GLY A 318 -6.21 11.81 12.11
N ALA A 319 -5.19 12.48 12.66
CA ALA A 319 -4.11 13.14 11.91
C ALA A 319 -2.82 13.26 12.74
N GLY A 320 -1.71 13.57 12.08
CA GLY A 320 -0.45 13.91 12.73
C GLY A 320 0.77 13.40 11.99
N SER A 321 1.87 13.19 12.72
CA SER A 321 3.15 12.82 12.10
C SER A 321 4.13 12.13 13.04
N ASN A 322 5.03 11.30 12.51
CA ASN A 322 6.17 10.73 13.26
C ASN A 322 5.69 9.77 14.37
N ILE A 323 5.04 8.68 13.98
CA ILE A 323 4.60 7.61 14.88
C ILE A 323 5.38 6.33 14.58
N GLU A 324 5.87 5.66 15.60
CA GLU A 324 6.69 4.45 15.46
C GLU A 324 6.12 3.32 16.33
N ILE A 325 5.67 2.25 15.67
CA ILE A 325 5.13 1.03 16.29
C ILE A 325 6.18 -0.07 16.06
N LEU A 326 6.95 -0.38 17.12
CA LEU A 326 8.23 -1.06 16.99
C LEU A 326 8.36 -2.34 17.84
N ASN A 327 8.50 -3.50 17.21
CA ASN A 327 8.77 -4.78 17.87
C ASN A 327 7.80 -5.12 19.02
N ASN A 328 6.51 -4.82 18.82
CA ASN A 328 5.44 -5.29 19.71
C ASN A 328 4.94 -6.66 19.22
N HIS A 329 4.35 -7.43 20.14
CA HIS A 329 3.65 -8.69 19.86
C HIS A 329 2.16 -8.46 20.08
N ILE A 330 1.31 -8.58 19.06
CA ILE A 330 -0.11 -8.20 19.11
C ILE A 330 -1.00 -9.36 18.68
N HIS A 331 -1.65 -9.99 19.66
CA HIS A 331 -2.33 -11.26 19.43
C HIS A 331 -3.63 -11.46 20.21
N ASN A 332 -4.50 -12.34 19.72
CA ASN A 332 -5.82 -12.62 20.32
C ASN A 332 -6.68 -11.35 20.53
N ILE A 333 -6.66 -10.43 19.57
CA ILE A 333 -7.70 -9.41 19.43
C ILE A 333 -8.86 -10.05 18.63
N VAL A 334 -10.07 -10.08 19.20
CA VAL A 334 -11.11 -11.06 18.81
C VAL A 334 -12.52 -10.46 18.68
N GLN A 335 -13.23 -10.80 17.61
CA GLN A 335 -14.66 -10.55 17.39
C GLN A 335 -15.43 -11.86 17.10
N THR A 336 -16.30 -12.29 18.00
CA THR A 336 -17.00 -13.58 17.86
C THR A 336 -18.37 -13.51 17.16
N LEU A 337 -18.67 -12.42 16.44
CA LEU A 337 -19.95 -12.25 15.73
C LEU A 337 -19.93 -12.96 14.37
N GLY A 338 -20.68 -14.05 14.24
CA GLY A 338 -20.79 -14.82 12.99
C GLY A 338 -21.66 -14.21 11.90
N SER A 339 -21.46 -12.94 11.56
CA SER A 339 -22.08 -12.26 10.40
C SER A 339 -21.45 -10.89 10.17
N CYS A 340 -21.11 -10.50 8.93
CA CYS A 340 -20.51 -9.18 8.69
C CYS A 340 -21.55 -8.06 8.85
N ASN A 341 -21.50 -7.36 9.98
CA ASN A 341 -22.62 -6.53 10.44
C ASN A 341 -22.20 -5.60 11.61
N ALA A 342 -21.23 -4.71 11.38
CA ALA A 342 -20.43 -4.04 12.42
C ALA A 342 -19.83 -5.07 13.41
N ALA A 343 -19.14 -6.05 12.83
CA ALA A 343 -18.51 -7.20 13.45
C ALA A 343 -17.00 -7.16 13.15
N ASN A 344 -16.31 -6.21 13.78
CA ASN A 344 -14.91 -5.89 13.46
C ASN A 344 -14.05 -6.05 14.73
N ALA A 345 -12.77 -6.34 14.56
CA ALA A 345 -11.66 -6.24 15.51
C ALA A 345 -10.36 -6.10 14.69
N LEU A 346 -9.31 -5.47 15.22
CA LEU A 346 -8.05 -5.25 14.47
C LEU A 346 -6.83 -5.41 15.37
N ALA A 347 -5.69 -5.87 14.86
CA ALA A 347 -4.45 -5.80 15.65
C ALA A 347 -3.90 -4.35 15.66
N ILE A 348 -3.87 -3.70 14.50
CA ILE A 348 -3.44 -2.31 14.33
C ILE A 348 -4.38 -1.56 13.37
N ALA A 349 -4.96 -0.46 13.83
CA ALA A 349 -5.76 0.46 13.02
C ALA A 349 -5.08 1.84 12.93
N VAL A 350 -4.91 2.36 11.72
CA VAL A 350 -4.36 3.69 11.43
C VAL A 350 -5.25 4.40 10.43
N TYR A 351 -6.21 5.17 10.93
CA TYR A 351 -7.32 5.71 10.16
C TYR A 351 -7.25 7.24 10.09
N GLY A 352 -6.97 7.77 8.89
CA GLY A 352 -6.82 9.21 8.64
C GLY A 352 -8.15 9.96 8.57
N THR A 353 -8.87 10.04 9.70
CA THR A 353 -10.23 10.60 9.82
C THR A 353 -10.32 12.13 9.76
N GLN A 354 -9.27 12.82 9.31
CA GLN A 354 -9.24 14.28 9.12
C GLN A 354 -8.78 14.67 7.70
N ALA A 355 -9.11 15.89 7.28
CA ALA A 355 -8.65 16.49 6.04
C ALA A 355 -8.58 18.03 6.18
N PRO A 356 -7.62 18.72 5.52
CA PRO A 356 -6.53 18.17 4.71
C PRO A 356 -5.36 17.60 5.53
N ALA A 357 -5.36 17.76 6.85
CA ALA A 357 -4.35 17.18 7.73
C ALA A 357 -4.42 15.65 7.70
N ALA A 358 -3.31 15.02 7.29
CA ALA A 358 -3.15 13.57 7.20
C ALA A 358 -2.52 13.00 8.47
N ILE A 359 -2.57 11.68 8.65
CA ILE A 359 -1.55 10.95 9.42
C ILE A 359 -0.35 10.73 8.50
N SER A 360 0.88 10.90 9.00
CA SER A 360 2.09 10.78 8.17
C SER A 360 3.36 10.37 8.91
N ASN A 361 4.42 10.06 8.14
CA ASN A 361 5.72 9.64 8.65
C ASN A 361 5.60 8.50 9.69
N ILE A 362 4.90 7.42 9.30
CA ILE A 362 4.58 6.29 10.18
C ILE A 362 5.57 5.15 9.92
N THR A 363 6.11 4.54 10.98
CA THR A 363 6.95 3.33 10.87
C THR A 363 6.36 2.19 11.68
N LEU A 364 5.82 1.19 10.99
CA LEU A 364 5.43 -0.10 11.54
C LEU A 364 6.56 -1.10 11.27
N LYS A 365 7.33 -1.49 12.30
CA LYS A 365 8.54 -2.29 12.08
C LYS A 365 8.86 -3.32 13.17
N GLY A 366 9.18 -4.55 12.76
CA GLY A 366 9.66 -5.60 13.65
C GLY A 366 8.59 -6.27 14.50
N ASN A 367 7.31 -5.94 14.29
CA ASN A 367 6.20 -6.45 15.11
C ASN A 367 5.82 -7.88 14.70
N GLU A 368 5.32 -8.65 15.65
CA GLU A 368 4.73 -9.98 15.49
C GLU A 368 3.21 -9.84 15.72
N ILE A 369 2.39 -10.31 14.79
CA ILE A 369 0.94 -10.03 14.78
C ILE A 369 0.19 -11.31 14.40
N ASP A 370 -0.52 -11.91 15.36
CA ASP A 370 -0.97 -13.30 15.20
C ASP A 370 -2.22 -13.71 15.99
N HIS A 371 -2.81 -14.85 15.61
CA HIS A 371 -3.95 -15.47 16.30
C HIS A 371 -5.12 -14.50 16.61
N ASN A 372 -5.36 -13.54 15.70
CA ASN A 372 -6.45 -12.57 15.79
C ASN A 372 -7.69 -13.08 15.05
N THR A 373 -8.86 -12.72 15.58
CA THR A 373 -10.16 -12.97 14.95
C THR A 373 -10.80 -11.64 14.64
N THR A 374 -10.59 -11.14 13.44
CA THR A 374 -10.83 -9.72 13.09
C THR A 374 -12.23 -9.48 12.50
N GLY A 375 -12.95 -10.56 12.17
CA GLY A 375 -14.34 -10.52 11.70
C GLY A 375 -14.41 -9.96 10.27
N CYS A 376 -15.04 -8.81 10.07
CA CYS A 376 -15.03 -8.11 8.78
C CYS A 376 -13.73 -7.35 8.49
N SER A 377 -12.93 -7.04 9.52
CA SER A 377 -11.77 -6.17 9.40
C SER A 377 -10.45 -6.94 9.35
N GLU A 378 -9.34 -6.24 9.24
CA GLU A 378 -8.03 -6.75 8.88
C GLU A 378 -7.12 -6.82 10.13
N ASN A 379 -5.98 -7.51 10.03
CA ASN A 379 -4.98 -7.51 11.10
C ASN A 379 -4.31 -6.13 11.21
N VAL A 380 -3.88 -5.56 10.08
CA VAL A 380 -3.22 -4.25 10.02
C VAL A 380 -3.82 -3.42 8.90
N SER A 381 -4.40 -2.27 9.24
CA SER A 381 -5.15 -1.43 8.29
C SER A 381 -4.67 0.02 8.34
N PHE A 382 -4.16 0.51 7.22
CA PHE A 382 -3.85 1.94 7.02
C PHE A 382 -4.88 2.50 6.04
N ASP A 383 -5.79 3.38 6.48
CA ASP A 383 -6.98 3.81 5.72
C ASP A 383 -7.19 5.33 5.78
N GLY A 384 -7.90 5.87 4.78
CA GLY A 384 -8.26 7.27 4.69
C GLY A 384 -7.05 8.17 4.44
N ASN A 385 -6.95 9.29 5.16
CA ASN A 385 -5.90 10.28 4.93
C ASN A 385 -4.55 9.91 5.57
N VAL A 386 -3.92 8.85 5.07
CA VAL A 386 -2.61 8.33 5.52
C VAL A 386 -1.59 8.45 4.38
N GLN A 387 -0.42 9.05 4.64
CA GLN A 387 0.62 9.23 3.62
C GLN A 387 2.05 9.16 4.18
N TYR A 388 3.05 8.78 3.38
CA TYR A 388 4.46 8.69 3.80
C TYR A 388 4.65 7.72 4.98
N PHE A 389 4.60 6.42 4.69
CA PHE A 389 4.74 5.39 5.71
C PHE A 389 5.64 4.23 5.31
N VAL A 390 6.05 3.45 6.31
CA VAL A 390 6.85 2.24 6.16
C VAL A 390 6.23 1.11 6.96
N MET A 391 6.02 -0.03 6.30
CA MET A 391 5.74 -1.32 6.92
C MET A 391 6.93 -2.23 6.62
N ALA A 392 7.81 -2.46 7.59
CA ALA A 392 9.08 -3.15 7.33
C ALA A 392 9.46 -4.23 8.35
N ASN A 393 9.87 -5.40 7.86
CA ASN A 393 10.38 -6.49 8.71
C ASN A 393 9.39 -6.92 9.82
N ASN A 394 8.07 -6.83 9.57
CA ASN A 394 7.05 -7.39 10.47
C ASN A 394 6.76 -8.85 10.10
N VAL A 395 6.25 -9.62 11.06
CA VAL A 395 5.75 -10.98 10.86
C VAL A 395 4.26 -10.98 11.18
N VAL A 396 3.42 -11.42 10.24
CA VAL A 396 1.95 -11.43 10.40
C VAL A 396 1.42 -12.82 10.04
N HIS A 397 0.78 -13.51 10.97
CA HIS A 397 0.43 -14.93 10.75
C HIS A 397 -0.72 -15.47 11.58
N ASP A 398 -1.21 -16.67 11.24
CA ASP A 398 -2.27 -17.38 11.98
C ASP A 398 -3.54 -16.51 12.19
N GLY A 399 -3.83 -15.60 11.24
CA GLY A 399 -4.91 -14.62 11.30
C GLY A 399 -6.10 -14.99 10.41
N ASP A 400 -7.32 -14.71 10.86
CA ASP A 400 -8.55 -15.13 10.17
C ASP A 400 -9.14 -14.10 9.18
N ASN A 401 -8.42 -13.03 8.88
CA ASN A 401 -8.68 -12.14 7.75
C ASN A 401 -7.38 -11.45 7.30
N ILE A 402 -7.47 -10.57 6.30
CA ILE A 402 -6.38 -9.83 5.64
C ILE A 402 -5.21 -9.49 6.60
N GLY A 403 -3.98 -9.79 6.18
CA GLY A 403 -2.76 -9.65 6.97
C GLY A 403 -2.25 -8.20 7.03
N LEU A 404 -1.98 -7.60 5.86
CA LEU A 404 -1.55 -6.21 5.70
C LEU A 404 -2.43 -5.54 4.65
N ASP A 405 -3.09 -4.42 5.01
CA ASP A 405 -3.93 -3.66 4.07
C ASP A 405 -3.58 -2.17 4.04
N ASN A 406 -3.69 -1.59 2.84
CA ASN A 406 -3.56 -0.17 2.55
C ASN A 406 -4.83 0.24 1.79
N ILE A 407 -5.72 0.99 2.44
CA ILE A 407 -7.13 1.16 2.04
C ILE A 407 -7.40 2.59 1.56
N GLY A 408 -8.40 2.75 0.69
CA GLY A 408 -8.93 4.03 0.26
C GLY A 408 -10.38 3.96 -0.20
N PHE A 409 -11.05 5.13 -0.16
CA PHE A 409 -12.41 5.39 -0.64
C PHE A 409 -13.58 4.82 0.20
N GLU A 410 -13.30 4.16 1.34
CA GLU A 410 -14.31 3.75 2.34
C GLU A 410 -15.05 4.93 3.01
N GLY A 411 -14.59 6.18 2.85
CA GLY A 411 -15.17 7.36 3.47
C GLY A 411 -14.67 7.64 4.89
N VAL A 412 -13.51 7.07 5.26
CA VAL A 412 -12.85 7.29 6.55
C VAL A 412 -12.38 8.74 6.69
N SER A 413 -11.78 9.31 5.64
CA SER A 413 -11.49 10.74 5.57
C SER A 413 -12.73 11.54 5.19
N PRO A 414 -13.03 12.67 5.87
CA PRO A 414 -14.20 13.51 5.59
C PRO A 414 -14.15 14.27 4.24
N ASN A 415 -13.16 13.98 3.38
CA ASN A 415 -13.02 14.52 2.03
C ASN A 415 -12.39 13.47 1.11
N SER A 416 -13.15 12.97 0.14
CA SER A 416 -12.74 11.91 -0.78
C SER A 416 -11.53 12.24 -1.68
N ALA A 417 -11.09 13.50 -1.74
CA ALA A 417 -9.84 13.88 -2.39
C ALA A 417 -8.57 13.53 -1.57
N TYR A 418 -8.73 13.07 -0.33
CA TYR A 418 -7.67 12.68 0.60
C TYR A 418 -7.86 11.27 1.18
N ASP A 419 -8.93 10.58 0.80
CA ASP A 419 -9.42 9.34 1.39
C ASP A 419 -8.75 8.11 0.77
N GLN A 420 -7.43 7.99 0.96
CA GLN A 420 -6.58 7.03 0.26
C GLN A 420 -5.21 6.89 0.94
N ALA A 421 -4.88 5.68 1.41
CA ALA A 421 -3.53 5.35 1.87
C ALA A 421 -2.53 5.40 0.71
N ARG A 422 -1.41 6.12 0.91
CA ARG A 422 -0.51 6.47 -0.21
C ARG A 422 0.93 6.78 0.14
N ASP A 423 1.78 6.85 -0.89
CA ASP A 423 3.19 7.25 -0.79
C ASP A 423 3.98 6.43 0.26
N GLY A 424 3.73 5.11 0.28
CA GLY A 424 4.23 4.17 1.29
C GLY A 424 5.29 3.20 0.76
N TRP A 425 5.98 2.52 1.68
CA TRP A 425 6.95 1.46 1.37
C TRP A 425 6.73 0.24 2.29
N VAL A 426 6.28 -0.87 1.70
CA VAL A 426 5.97 -2.14 2.37
C VAL A 426 7.05 -3.15 1.98
N PHE A 427 8.00 -3.47 2.87
CA PHE A 427 9.14 -4.29 2.49
C PHE A 427 9.70 -5.26 3.55
N GLN A 428 10.22 -6.40 3.10
CA GLN A 428 10.82 -7.44 3.95
C GLN A 428 9.89 -7.96 5.06
N ASN A 429 8.56 -7.82 4.92
CA ASN A 429 7.62 -8.45 5.82
C ASN A 429 7.45 -9.94 5.45
N THR A 430 7.14 -10.76 6.45
CA THR A 430 6.81 -12.18 6.28
C THR A 430 5.36 -12.39 6.70
N VAL A 431 4.51 -12.77 5.77
CA VAL A 431 3.06 -12.97 6.01
C VAL A 431 2.68 -14.41 5.67
N TYR A 432 2.06 -15.15 6.61
CA TYR A 432 1.74 -16.55 6.35
C TYR A 432 0.56 -17.12 7.15
N ASN A 433 -0.07 -18.19 6.63
CA ASN A 433 -1.25 -18.81 7.26
C ASN A 433 -2.37 -17.79 7.55
N ILE A 434 -2.61 -16.87 6.60
CA ILE A 434 -3.71 -15.90 6.65
C ILE A 434 -4.90 -16.48 5.89
N SER A 435 -5.96 -16.89 6.60
CA SER A 435 -7.11 -17.55 5.96
C SER A 435 -8.45 -17.28 6.62
N SER A 436 -9.40 -16.82 5.81
CA SER A 436 -10.81 -16.60 6.20
C SER A 436 -11.59 -17.88 6.52
N THR A 437 -10.97 -19.05 6.37
CA THR A 437 -11.61 -20.36 6.58
C THR A 437 -12.01 -20.66 8.03
N THR A 438 -11.35 -20.02 9.01
CA THR A 438 -11.68 -20.14 10.45
C THR A 438 -12.59 -19.02 10.95
N ASN A 439 -12.74 -17.95 10.19
CA ASN A 439 -13.42 -16.72 10.60
C ASN A 439 -14.94 -16.93 10.78
N PRO A 440 -15.52 -16.54 11.93
CA PRO A 440 -16.96 -16.64 12.18
C PRO A 440 -17.83 -15.98 11.10
N VAL A 441 -17.35 -14.90 10.48
CA VAL A 441 -18.07 -14.08 9.50
C VAL A 441 -18.15 -14.75 8.13
N TYR A 442 -17.06 -15.38 7.67
CA TYR A 442 -16.94 -15.84 6.28
C TYR A 442 -17.35 -17.30 6.06
N HIS A 443 -17.62 -18.06 7.13
CA HIS A 443 -18.26 -19.37 7.09
C HIS A 443 -17.51 -20.43 6.24
N ASN A 444 -16.22 -20.63 6.53
CA ASN A 444 -15.36 -21.61 5.86
C ASN A 444 -15.10 -21.33 4.37
N GLN A 445 -15.15 -20.06 3.96
CA GLN A 445 -14.72 -19.61 2.63
C GLN A 445 -13.23 -19.24 2.63
N VAL A 446 -12.67 -19.00 1.45
CA VAL A 446 -11.33 -18.44 1.24
C VAL A 446 -11.48 -17.05 0.59
N GLY A 447 -10.62 -16.11 0.95
CA GLY A 447 -10.70 -14.69 0.58
C GLY A 447 -10.01 -13.70 1.52
N ALA A 448 -9.05 -14.13 2.35
CA ALA A 448 -8.21 -13.26 3.18
C ALA A 448 -6.80 -13.06 2.57
N ASP A 449 -6.50 -11.85 2.12
CA ASP A 449 -5.21 -11.51 1.53
C ASP A 449 -4.05 -11.54 2.53
N GLY A 450 -2.90 -12.09 2.14
CA GLY A 450 -1.64 -11.83 2.84
C GLY A 450 -1.24 -10.34 2.75
N TYR A 451 -1.38 -9.77 1.55
CA TYR A 451 -1.28 -8.33 1.32
C TYR A 451 -2.40 -7.85 0.39
N TYR A 452 -3.14 -6.82 0.83
CA TYR A 452 -4.11 -6.11 0.00
C TYR A 452 -3.74 -4.63 -0.16
N CYS A 453 -4.26 -4.05 -1.22
CA CYS A 453 -4.26 -2.64 -1.53
C CYS A 453 -5.61 -2.35 -2.17
N ASP A 454 -6.62 -2.05 -1.33
CA ASP A 454 -7.93 -1.56 -1.78
C ASP A 454 -7.85 -0.06 -2.08
N GLY A 455 -7.91 0.31 -3.35
CA GLY A 455 -7.90 1.71 -3.77
C GLY A 455 -6.63 2.49 -3.43
N CYS A 456 -5.57 1.86 -2.92
CA CYS A 456 -4.33 2.53 -2.49
C CYS A 456 -3.55 3.15 -3.67
N THR A 457 -2.57 4.03 -3.39
CA THR A 457 -1.75 4.58 -4.49
C THR A 457 -0.31 4.92 -4.14
N ARG A 458 0.58 4.85 -5.13
CA ARG A 458 1.99 5.28 -5.00
C ARG A 458 2.76 4.51 -3.92
N ILE A 459 2.49 3.21 -3.79
CA ILE A 459 3.10 2.34 -2.79
C ILE A 459 4.11 1.40 -3.45
N ILE A 460 5.29 1.26 -2.83
CA ILE A 460 6.30 0.28 -3.23
C ILE A 460 6.18 -0.92 -2.30
N VAL A 461 5.81 -2.07 -2.86
CA VAL A 461 5.64 -3.35 -2.15
C VAL A 461 6.78 -4.26 -2.61
N GLU A 462 7.85 -4.37 -1.84
CA GLU A 462 9.06 -5.07 -2.28
C GLU A 462 9.70 -6.05 -1.30
N ARG A 463 10.23 -7.17 -1.84
CA ARG A 463 11.05 -8.11 -1.07
C ARG A 463 10.33 -8.69 0.15
N ASN A 464 9.01 -8.73 0.12
CA ASN A 464 8.17 -9.42 1.09
C ASN A 464 8.10 -10.92 0.74
N LEU A 465 7.80 -11.72 1.75
CA LEU A 465 7.50 -13.14 1.64
C LEU A 465 6.06 -13.34 2.08
N ILE A 466 5.21 -13.86 1.20
CA ILE A 466 3.81 -14.18 1.47
C ILE A 466 3.61 -15.67 1.18
N HIS A 467 3.05 -16.46 2.08
CA HIS A 467 2.78 -17.88 1.78
C HIS A 467 1.64 -18.50 2.58
N ASP A 468 1.15 -19.66 2.13
CA ASP A 468 0.08 -20.44 2.79
C ASP A 468 -1.15 -19.59 3.19
N SER A 469 -1.42 -18.49 2.47
CA SER A 469 -2.47 -17.50 2.74
C SER A 469 -3.59 -17.63 1.69
N ASP A 470 -4.79 -17.07 1.86
CA ASP A 470 -5.84 -17.28 0.85
C ASP A 470 -5.45 -16.68 -0.51
N LEU A 471 -4.95 -15.44 -0.56
CA LEU A 471 -4.44 -14.79 -1.79
C LEU A 471 -3.54 -13.58 -1.50
N SER A 472 -3.22 -12.79 -2.53
CA SER A 472 -2.88 -11.36 -2.42
C SER A 472 -3.49 -10.59 -3.61
N GLU A 473 -3.86 -9.33 -3.40
CA GLU A 473 -4.60 -8.56 -4.41
C GLU A 473 -4.17 -7.08 -4.49
N MET A 474 -4.34 -6.49 -5.67
CA MET A 474 -4.43 -5.04 -5.86
C MET A 474 -5.71 -4.75 -6.63
N ALA A 475 -6.64 -4.00 -6.05
CA ALA A 475 -7.95 -3.76 -6.63
C ALA A 475 -8.57 -2.45 -6.10
N SER A 476 -9.87 -2.25 -6.30
CA SER A 476 -10.63 -1.51 -5.30
C SER A 476 -12.06 -2.01 -5.20
N GLU A 477 -12.64 -1.99 -4.01
CA GLU A 477 -14.06 -2.28 -3.80
C GLU A 477 -14.97 -1.15 -4.31
N HIS A 478 -14.42 0.04 -4.56
CA HIS A 478 -15.19 1.24 -4.83
C HIS A 478 -15.43 1.48 -6.33
N SER A 479 -16.69 1.39 -6.75
CA SER A 479 -17.15 1.60 -8.14
C SER A 479 -16.61 2.87 -8.78
N GLY A 480 -15.68 2.74 -9.73
CA GLY A 480 -15.08 3.86 -10.46
C GLY A 480 -13.79 4.41 -9.84
N HIS A 481 -13.28 3.77 -8.79
CA HIS A 481 -11.98 3.99 -8.19
C HIS A 481 -11.01 2.85 -8.56
N VAL A 482 -9.72 3.05 -8.32
CA VAL A 482 -8.66 2.09 -8.69
C VAL A 482 -7.51 2.15 -7.68
N SER A 483 -6.93 0.99 -7.37
CA SER A 483 -5.55 0.97 -6.87
C SER A 483 -4.59 1.34 -7.98
N SER A 484 -3.65 2.24 -7.73
CA SER A 484 -2.91 2.87 -8.84
C SER A 484 -1.48 3.29 -8.52
N TYR A 485 -0.59 3.17 -9.51
CA TYR A 485 0.85 3.42 -9.35
C TYR A 485 1.47 2.60 -8.20
N VAL A 486 0.98 1.37 -8.00
CA VAL A 486 1.54 0.41 -7.03
C VAL A 486 2.66 -0.37 -7.70
N MET A 487 3.77 -0.56 -7.00
CA MET A 487 4.97 -1.20 -7.52
C MET A 487 5.28 -2.46 -6.71
N PHE A 488 4.76 -3.58 -7.18
CA PHE A 488 4.86 -4.90 -6.54
C PHE A 488 6.05 -5.66 -7.13
N ARG A 489 7.20 -5.65 -6.44
CA ARG A 489 8.47 -6.14 -7.01
C ARG A 489 9.33 -6.98 -6.09
N ASN A 490 10.10 -7.92 -6.65
CA ASN A 490 11.09 -8.69 -5.91
C ASN A 490 10.49 -9.50 -4.73
N ASN A 491 9.18 -9.72 -4.70
CA ASN A 491 8.49 -10.49 -3.66
C ASN A 491 8.49 -11.99 -3.99
N ILE A 492 8.28 -12.82 -2.97
CA ILE A 492 8.03 -14.25 -3.09
C ILE A 492 6.60 -14.52 -2.63
N ILE A 493 5.84 -15.27 -3.43
CA ILE A 493 4.53 -15.82 -3.08
C ILE A 493 4.57 -17.35 -3.28
N TYR A 494 4.00 -18.13 -2.37
CA TYR A 494 3.79 -19.57 -2.61
C TYR A 494 2.66 -20.21 -1.79
N HIS A 495 2.17 -21.37 -2.25
CA HIS A 495 1.10 -22.17 -1.62
C HIS A 495 -0.25 -21.46 -1.38
N SER A 496 -0.48 -20.28 -1.95
CA SER A 496 -1.70 -19.50 -1.70
C SER A 496 -2.95 -20.34 -1.99
N LEU A 497 -3.98 -20.28 -1.16
CA LEU A 497 -5.09 -21.23 -1.26
C LEU A 497 -5.94 -20.95 -2.51
N TYR A 498 -6.24 -19.68 -2.80
CA TYR A 498 -7.09 -19.27 -3.91
C TYR A 498 -6.33 -18.82 -5.16
N VAL A 499 -5.41 -17.86 -5.03
CA VAL A 499 -4.54 -17.38 -6.13
C VAL A 499 -3.30 -16.71 -5.57
N GLY A 500 -2.15 -16.75 -6.27
CA GLY A 500 -0.92 -16.09 -5.83
C GLY A 500 -1.04 -14.57 -5.82
N LEU A 501 -1.32 -13.96 -6.98
CA LEU A 501 -1.60 -12.53 -7.09
C LEU A 501 -2.75 -12.22 -8.04
N SER A 502 -3.67 -11.37 -7.58
CA SER A 502 -4.84 -10.87 -8.32
C SER A 502 -4.71 -9.37 -8.61
N ILE A 503 -5.15 -8.92 -9.79
CA ILE A 503 -5.22 -7.47 -10.13
C ILE A 503 -6.56 -7.05 -10.74
N GLY A 504 -7.07 -5.89 -10.32
CA GLY A 504 -8.39 -5.37 -10.71
C GLY A 504 -9.49 -5.81 -9.74
N GLY A 505 -10.71 -5.30 -9.86
CA GLY A 505 -11.79 -5.61 -8.91
C GLY A 505 -12.55 -6.91 -9.21
N TYR A 506 -12.92 -7.64 -8.16
CA TYR A 506 -13.60 -8.95 -8.25
C TYR A 506 -14.94 -8.94 -9.01
N SER A 507 -15.55 -7.78 -9.27
CA SER A 507 -16.78 -7.69 -10.06
C SER A 507 -16.91 -6.41 -10.89
N LYS A 508 -17.73 -6.47 -11.94
CA LYS A 508 -18.15 -5.32 -12.77
C LYS A 508 -18.86 -4.18 -12.01
N ASN A 509 -19.09 -4.31 -10.70
CA ASN A 509 -19.78 -3.33 -9.86
C ASN A 509 -18.83 -2.60 -8.89
N VAL A 510 -17.54 -2.98 -8.85
CA VAL A 510 -16.51 -2.39 -7.97
C VAL A 510 -15.47 -1.63 -8.79
N GLY A 511 -14.32 -1.31 -8.20
CA GLY A 511 -13.19 -0.61 -8.83
C GLY A 511 -12.25 -1.53 -9.62
N GLY A 512 -11.00 -1.10 -9.78
CA GLY A 512 -10.00 -1.77 -10.63
C GLY A 512 -8.54 -1.50 -10.25
N THR A 513 -7.64 -1.63 -11.22
CA THR A 513 -6.22 -1.25 -11.10
C THR A 513 -5.78 -0.36 -12.26
N ASP A 514 -4.93 0.62 -12.00
CA ASP A 514 -4.40 1.51 -13.05
C ASP A 514 -2.91 1.85 -12.86
N HIS A 515 -2.09 1.61 -13.90
CA HIS A 515 -0.64 1.87 -13.86
C HIS A 515 0.12 1.14 -12.72
N CYS A 516 -0.38 0.00 -12.24
CA CYS A 516 0.35 -0.87 -11.31
C CYS A 516 1.36 -1.75 -12.05
N VAL A 517 2.51 -2.01 -11.42
CA VAL A 517 3.63 -2.72 -12.04
C VAL A 517 4.12 -3.85 -11.15
N ILE A 518 4.05 -5.06 -11.71
CA ILE A 518 4.29 -6.35 -11.08
C ILE A 518 5.55 -6.93 -11.74
N VAL A 519 6.71 -6.75 -11.12
CA VAL A 519 7.99 -7.11 -11.75
C VAL A 519 8.95 -7.89 -10.87
N ASN A 520 9.67 -8.83 -11.47
CA ASN A 520 10.73 -9.57 -10.76
C ASN A 520 10.23 -10.30 -9.50
N ASN A 521 8.97 -10.73 -9.45
CA ASN A 521 8.45 -11.59 -8.37
C ASN A 521 8.63 -13.07 -8.72
N SER A 522 8.62 -13.94 -7.70
CA SER A 522 8.57 -15.40 -7.87
C SER A 522 7.31 -15.93 -7.21
N MET A 523 6.44 -16.55 -8.02
CA MET A 523 5.22 -17.24 -7.60
C MET A 523 5.43 -18.74 -7.79
N TRP A 524 4.92 -19.55 -6.85
CA TRP A 524 5.12 -21.00 -6.88
C TRP A 524 3.99 -21.79 -6.20
N ASP A 525 3.37 -22.67 -6.99
CA ASP A 525 2.38 -23.67 -6.55
C ASP A 525 1.19 -23.05 -5.79
N ASP A 526 0.66 -21.94 -6.32
CA ASP A 526 -0.49 -21.20 -5.77
C ASP A 526 -1.86 -21.72 -6.27
N GLY A 527 -2.97 -21.30 -5.64
CA GLY A 527 -4.30 -21.82 -5.95
C GLY A 527 -4.56 -23.26 -5.48
N THR A 528 -3.95 -23.65 -4.35
CA THR A 528 -3.94 -25.01 -3.80
C THR A 528 -5.30 -25.54 -3.29
N TYR A 529 -6.32 -24.67 -3.17
CA TYR A 529 -7.65 -24.99 -2.61
C TYR A 529 -8.51 -25.86 -3.54
N GLY A 530 -8.15 -27.15 -3.63
CA GLY A 530 -8.92 -28.20 -4.27
C GLY A 530 -9.32 -27.88 -5.71
N SER A 531 -10.60 -27.99 -6.03
CA SER A 531 -11.13 -27.61 -7.35
C SER A 531 -11.25 -26.09 -7.55
N SER A 532 -11.29 -25.30 -6.49
CA SER A 532 -11.80 -23.92 -6.52
C SER A 532 -10.72 -22.84 -6.63
N GLY A 533 -9.49 -23.10 -6.16
CA GLY A 533 -8.36 -22.20 -6.43
C GLY A 533 -8.07 -22.05 -7.94
N LEU A 534 -7.46 -20.94 -8.34
CA LEU A 534 -7.35 -20.53 -9.75
C LEU A 534 -5.95 -20.79 -10.34
N GLY A 535 -4.90 -20.59 -9.54
CA GLY A 535 -3.50 -20.79 -9.89
C GLY A 535 -2.62 -19.61 -9.46
N GLU A 536 -1.64 -19.25 -10.28
CA GLU A 536 -0.60 -18.25 -9.95
C GLU A 536 -1.11 -16.80 -10.07
N LEU A 537 -1.59 -16.41 -11.26
CA LEU A 537 -1.99 -15.03 -11.58
C LEU A 537 -3.46 -14.92 -11.99
N GLN A 538 -4.15 -13.88 -11.50
CA GLN A 538 -5.52 -13.53 -11.90
C GLN A 538 -5.62 -12.07 -12.37
N ILE A 539 -6.45 -11.85 -13.39
CA ILE A 539 -6.84 -10.51 -13.86
C ILE A 539 -8.37 -10.40 -13.78
N GLN A 540 -8.83 -9.40 -13.04
CA GLN A 540 -10.24 -9.13 -12.73
C GLN A 540 -10.75 -7.90 -13.49
N TYR A 541 -11.88 -7.33 -13.05
CA TYR A 541 -12.51 -6.21 -13.74
C TYR A 541 -11.70 -4.91 -13.63
N PHE A 542 -11.78 -4.11 -14.70
CA PHE A 542 -11.27 -2.73 -14.77
C PHE A 542 -9.76 -2.55 -14.51
N SER A 543 -8.93 -3.57 -14.77
CA SER A 543 -7.47 -3.44 -14.85
C SER A 543 -7.06 -2.69 -16.12
N THR A 544 -6.32 -1.58 -16.01
CA THR A 544 -5.82 -0.76 -17.12
C THR A 544 -4.35 -0.37 -16.96
N ASN A 545 -3.63 -0.23 -18.09
CA ASN A 545 -2.27 0.35 -18.13
C ASN A 545 -1.21 -0.33 -17.23
N ASN A 546 -1.47 -1.54 -16.74
CA ASN A 546 -0.57 -2.27 -15.84
C ASN A 546 0.59 -2.94 -16.61
N THR A 547 1.64 -3.35 -15.89
CA THR A 547 2.78 -4.10 -16.44
C THR A 547 3.08 -5.33 -15.60
N ILE A 548 3.26 -6.49 -16.25
CA ILE A 548 3.63 -7.77 -15.62
C ILE A 548 4.85 -8.33 -16.36
N GLU A 549 6.06 -8.05 -15.88
CA GLU A 549 7.30 -8.41 -16.58
C GLU A 549 8.39 -8.99 -15.65
N ASN A 550 9.30 -9.83 -16.15
CA ASN A 550 10.35 -10.48 -15.37
C ASN A 550 9.87 -11.38 -14.20
N ASN A 551 8.61 -11.83 -14.15
CA ASN A 551 8.15 -12.69 -13.05
C ASN A 551 8.41 -14.18 -13.37
N ILE A 552 8.75 -14.98 -12.36
CA ILE A 552 8.64 -16.45 -12.45
C ILE A 552 7.24 -16.83 -11.96
N VAL A 553 6.55 -17.66 -12.73
CA VAL A 553 5.15 -18.06 -12.54
C VAL A 553 5.07 -19.58 -12.67
N ASP A 554 5.34 -20.30 -11.57
CA ASP A 554 5.57 -21.75 -11.56
C ASP A 554 4.46 -22.52 -10.85
N GLY A 555 3.43 -22.86 -11.62
CA GLY A 555 2.34 -23.73 -11.18
C GLY A 555 2.75 -25.21 -11.17
N TYR A 556 3.75 -25.58 -10.37
CA TYR A 556 4.45 -26.86 -10.45
C TYR A 556 3.54 -28.09 -10.36
N THR A 557 2.72 -28.21 -9.31
CA THR A 557 1.75 -29.31 -9.13
C THR A 557 0.41 -29.04 -9.81
N LEU A 558 0.20 -27.82 -10.31
CA LEU A 558 -1.07 -27.26 -10.73
C LEU A 558 -1.54 -27.73 -12.12
N THR A 559 -1.47 -29.03 -12.37
CA THR A 559 -1.74 -29.69 -13.66
C THR A 559 -3.15 -29.50 -14.23
N THR A 560 -4.05 -28.84 -13.50
CA THR A 560 -5.45 -28.54 -13.91
C THR A 560 -5.86 -27.08 -13.66
N LYS A 561 -4.92 -26.19 -13.33
CA LYS A 561 -5.16 -24.77 -13.03
C LYS A 561 -4.64 -23.86 -14.15
N TYR A 562 -4.97 -22.57 -14.04
CA TYR A 562 -4.51 -21.55 -14.96
C TYR A 562 -3.22 -20.90 -14.46
N LEU A 563 -2.21 -20.76 -15.33
CA LEU A 563 -1.02 -19.94 -15.00
C LEU A 563 -1.34 -18.44 -15.04
N LEU A 564 -2.31 -18.06 -15.88
CA LEU A 564 -2.91 -16.73 -15.93
C LEU A 564 -4.43 -16.86 -16.14
N TYR A 565 -5.21 -16.19 -15.30
CA TYR A 565 -6.67 -16.21 -15.30
C TYR A 565 -7.29 -14.82 -15.56
N ASP A 566 -7.25 -14.34 -16.82
CA ASP A 566 -8.05 -13.18 -17.26
C ASP A 566 -9.47 -13.64 -17.65
N PHE A 567 -10.36 -13.61 -16.65
CA PHE A 567 -11.72 -14.14 -16.78
C PHE A 567 -12.74 -13.12 -17.28
N THR A 568 -12.34 -11.87 -17.54
CA THR A 568 -13.22 -10.76 -17.91
C THR A 568 -13.05 -10.34 -19.38
N THR A 569 -13.91 -9.44 -19.87
CA THR A 569 -13.67 -8.68 -21.11
C THR A 569 -13.89 -7.17 -20.89
N SER A 570 -13.71 -6.68 -19.66
CA SER A 570 -13.94 -5.26 -19.33
C SER A 570 -12.91 -4.32 -19.98
N VAL A 571 -11.69 -4.81 -20.17
CA VAL A 571 -10.58 -4.08 -20.80
C VAL A 571 -9.89 -5.02 -21.77
N PRO A 572 -9.78 -4.68 -23.08
CA PRO A 572 -9.19 -5.59 -24.08
C PRO A 572 -7.70 -5.90 -23.87
N ASN A 573 -6.96 -4.95 -23.29
CA ASN A 573 -5.54 -5.05 -22.96
C ASN A 573 -5.38 -4.64 -21.47
N PRO A 574 -5.56 -5.57 -20.51
CA PRO A 574 -5.60 -5.23 -19.08
C PRO A 574 -4.22 -4.91 -18.48
N ALA A 575 -3.17 -5.46 -19.08
CA ALA A 575 -1.77 -5.21 -18.79
C ALA A 575 -0.92 -5.39 -20.08
N VAL A 576 0.32 -4.92 -20.03
CA VAL A 576 1.43 -5.46 -20.85
C VAL A 576 1.99 -6.67 -20.09
N LEU A 577 2.19 -7.79 -20.77
CA LEU A 577 2.90 -8.95 -20.23
C LEU A 577 4.05 -9.34 -21.17
N ASP A 578 5.28 -9.41 -20.66
CA ASP A 578 6.46 -9.85 -21.42
C ASP A 578 7.64 -10.25 -20.51
N TYR A 579 8.65 -10.93 -21.03
CA TYR A 579 9.84 -11.39 -20.27
C TYR A 579 9.55 -12.19 -18.97
N ASN A 580 8.38 -12.80 -18.83
CA ASN A 580 8.07 -13.71 -17.71
C ASN A 580 8.61 -15.12 -18.01
N ASP A 581 8.87 -15.93 -16.98
CA ASP A 581 9.16 -17.37 -17.14
C ASP A 581 8.03 -18.20 -16.51
N TYR A 582 7.40 -19.03 -17.34
CA TYR A 582 6.22 -19.80 -16.97
C TYR A 582 6.54 -21.28 -16.84
N TYR A 583 6.16 -21.92 -15.72
CA TYR A 583 6.36 -23.36 -15.55
C TYR A 583 5.12 -24.09 -15.04
N ASN A 584 5.03 -25.36 -15.44
CA ASN A 584 4.04 -26.34 -14.98
C ASN A 584 4.49 -27.71 -15.49
N THR A 585 4.35 -28.76 -14.67
CA THR A 585 4.79 -30.13 -15.01
C THR A 585 4.04 -30.77 -16.20
N VAL A 586 2.89 -30.22 -16.65
CA VAL A 586 2.24 -30.65 -17.91
C VAL A 586 2.95 -30.14 -19.19
N GLY A 587 3.89 -29.19 -19.05
CA GLY A 587 4.65 -28.60 -20.14
C GLY A 587 3.88 -27.60 -21.02
N ALA A 588 4.62 -26.86 -21.84
CA ALA A 588 4.13 -25.72 -22.63
C ALA A 588 2.95 -26.02 -23.58
N ALA A 589 2.72 -27.28 -23.95
CA ALA A 589 1.61 -27.70 -24.81
C ALA A 589 0.35 -28.14 -24.02
N GLY A 590 0.50 -28.48 -22.74
CA GLY A 590 -0.60 -28.89 -21.86
C GLY A 590 -1.10 -27.80 -20.92
N SER A 591 -0.31 -26.74 -20.70
CA SER A 591 -0.62 -25.67 -19.75
C SER A 591 -1.93 -24.94 -20.09
N LEU A 592 -2.68 -24.53 -19.06
CA LEU A 592 -3.97 -23.86 -19.22
C LEU A 592 -3.84 -22.35 -18.98
N TRP A 593 -4.56 -21.59 -19.79
CA TRP A 593 -4.55 -20.13 -19.81
C TRP A 593 -5.99 -19.63 -19.96
N ASN A 594 -6.32 -18.50 -19.35
CA ASN A 594 -7.55 -17.78 -19.65
C ASN A 594 -7.19 -16.36 -20.11
N TRP A 595 -7.68 -15.99 -21.29
CA TRP A 595 -7.51 -14.65 -21.83
C TRP A 595 -8.83 -14.14 -22.40
N GLN A 596 -9.26 -12.97 -21.94
CA GLN A 596 -10.50 -12.32 -22.33
C GLN A 596 -11.71 -13.26 -22.25
N SER A 597 -11.92 -13.86 -21.06
CA SER A 597 -12.95 -14.85 -20.74
C SER A 597 -12.91 -16.17 -21.56
N LYS A 598 -11.78 -16.52 -22.19
CA LYS A 598 -11.62 -17.75 -22.99
C LYS A 598 -10.51 -18.63 -22.42
N SER A 599 -10.90 -19.85 -22.01
CA SER A 599 -9.96 -20.94 -21.76
C SER A 599 -9.20 -21.33 -23.03
N ILE A 600 -7.89 -21.44 -22.92
CA ILE A 600 -6.92 -21.77 -23.97
C ILE A 600 -5.96 -22.83 -23.41
N THR A 601 -5.59 -23.81 -24.24
CA THR A 601 -4.59 -24.84 -23.89
C THR A 601 -3.34 -24.64 -24.74
N GLY A 602 -2.18 -24.60 -24.08
CA GLY A 602 -0.87 -24.44 -24.67
C GLY A 602 -0.40 -22.97 -24.75
N PHE A 603 0.81 -22.70 -24.26
CA PHE A 603 1.42 -21.38 -24.18
C PHE A 603 1.48 -20.65 -25.53
N SER A 604 1.89 -21.32 -26.61
CA SER A 604 1.92 -20.69 -27.94
C SER A 604 0.54 -20.40 -28.52
N ALA A 605 -0.51 -21.10 -28.07
CA ALA A 605 -1.89 -20.74 -28.41
C ALA A 605 -2.36 -19.52 -27.60
N TYR A 606 -1.92 -19.41 -26.33
CA TYR A 606 -2.11 -18.21 -25.51
C TYR A 606 -1.42 -16.99 -26.14
N GLN A 607 -0.11 -17.03 -26.40
CA GLN A 607 0.65 -15.96 -27.06
C GLN A 607 -0.02 -15.50 -28.38
N THR A 608 -0.52 -16.44 -29.17
CA THR A 608 -1.25 -16.14 -30.43
C THR A 608 -2.60 -15.44 -30.20
N ALA A 609 -3.27 -15.72 -29.07
CA ALA A 609 -4.59 -15.18 -28.73
C ALA A 609 -4.53 -13.87 -27.94
N SER A 610 -3.47 -13.66 -27.15
CA SER A 610 -3.22 -12.45 -26.35
C SER A 610 -2.42 -11.39 -27.09
N ALA A 611 -1.52 -11.81 -27.99
CA ALA A 611 -0.44 -10.99 -28.56
C ALA A 611 0.48 -10.37 -27.49
N GLN A 612 0.58 -11.03 -26.32
CA GLN A 612 1.50 -10.73 -25.22
C GLN A 612 2.61 -11.80 -25.13
N ASP A 613 3.52 -11.64 -24.18
CA ASP A 613 4.53 -12.64 -23.79
C ASP A 613 5.41 -13.10 -24.97
N ALA A 614 5.89 -12.13 -25.76
CA ALA A 614 6.63 -12.35 -27.00
C ALA A 614 8.10 -12.78 -26.77
N HIS A 615 8.69 -12.38 -25.65
CA HIS A 615 10.03 -12.74 -25.18
C HIS A 615 10.01 -13.67 -23.97
N SER A 616 8.85 -13.82 -23.31
CA SER A 616 8.62 -14.72 -22.19
C SER A 616 8.91 -16.19 -22.53
N THR A 617 9.45 -16.92 -21.56
CA THR A 617 9.83 -18.32 -21.68
C THR A 617 8.79 -19.26 -21.08
N PHE A 618 8.87 -20.55 -21.46
CA PHE A 618 8.21 -21.63 -20.75
C PHE A 618 9.22 -22.73 -20.47
N ALA A 619 9.85 -22.68 -19.30
CA ALA A 619 10.92 -23.59 -18.91
C ALA A 619 10.92 -23.81 -17.39
N ASP A 620 11.65 -24.82 -16.92
CA ASP A 620 11.83 -25.07 -15.48
C ASP A 620 12.79 -24.00 -14.92
N PRO A 621 12.39 -23.20 -13.91
CA PRO A 621 13.25 -22.15 -13.36
C PRO A 621 14.47 -22.70 -12.61
N LEU A 622 14.51 -24.02 -12.35
CA LEU A 622 15.56 -24.72 -11.62
C LEU A 622 15.84 -24.10 -10.24
N TYR A 623 14.79 -23.84 -9.46
CA TYR A 623 14.90 -23.34 -8.08
C TYR A 623 15.85 -24.21 -7.23
N VAL A 624 16.67 -23.57 -6.40
CA VAL A 624 17.73 -24.23 -5.61
C VAL A 624 17.15 -25.24 -4.61
N ASN A 625 15.98 -24.97 -4.01
CA ASN A 625 15.25 -25.97 -3.22
C ASN A 625 13.77 -25.63 -3.06
N VAL A 626 12.89 -26.33 -3.79
CA VAL A 626 11.43 -26.35 -3.55
C VAL A 626 10.93 -27.73 -3.06
N THR A 627 11.84 -28.57 -2.55
CA THR A 627 11.52 -29.97 -2.19
C THR A 627 11.43 -30.23 -0.69
N THR A 628 12.06 -29.39 0.14
CA THR A 628 12.03 -29.48 1.59
C THR A 628 12.07 -28.08 2.20
N SER A 629 11.30 -27.84 3.27
CA SER A 629 11.39 -26.57 4.01
C SER A 629 12.72 -26.49 4.81
N PRO A 630 13.40 -25.33 4.89
CA PRO A 630 13.05 -24.05 4.27
C PRO A 630 13.29 -24.05 2.75
N TYR A 631 12.32 -23.55 2.00
CA TYR A 631 12.43 -23.40 0.56
C TYR A 631 13.43 -22.28 0.19
N ASN A 632 14.00 -22.40 -1.00
CA ASN A 632 14.88 -21.40 -1.60
C ASN A 632 14.54 -21.23 -3.08
N PHE A 633 14.03 -20.04 -3.41
CA PHE A 633 13.57 -19.63 -4.74
C PHE A 633 14.63 -18.84 -5.53
N ASP A 634 15.87 -18.79 -5.04
CA ASP A 634 17.03 -18.52 -5.91
C ASP A 634 17.12 -19.64 -6.97
N VAL A 635 17.69 -19.33 -8.13
CA VAL A 635 17.72 -20.23 -9.29
C VAL A 635 19.10 -20.88 -9.49
N ALA A 636 19.16 -22.09 -10.04
CA ALA A 636 20.44 -22.73 -10.31
C ALA A 636 21.22 -21.99 -11.42
N SER A 637 22.56 -22.11 -11.43
CA SER A 637 23.43 -21.46 -12.42
C SER A 637 23.29 -21.98 -13.87
N GLY A 638 22.33 -22.88 -14.13
CA GLY A 638 21.91 -23.33 -15.46
C GLY A 638 20.46 -22.98 -15.78
N SER A 639 19.82 -22.13 -14.97
CA SER A 639 18.43 -21.72 -15.10
C SER A 639 18.15 -20.91 -16.38
N PRO A 640 16.98 -21.09 -17.02
CA PRO A 640 16.52 -20.23 -18.12
C PRO A 640 16.28 -18.78 -17.68
N ALA A 641 15.94 -18.55 -16.41
CA ALA A 641 15.68 -17.22 -15.85
C ALA A 641 16.95 -16.35 -15.70
N LEU A 642 18.13 -16.99 -15.67
CA LEU A 642 19.41 -16.35 -15.40
C LEU A 642 19.79 -15.36 -16.53
N ASN A 643 19.94 -14.07 -16.19
CA ASN A 643 20.23 -12.97 -17.13
C ASN A 643 19.22 -12.79 -18.28
N ALA A 644 18.00 -13.36 -18.18
CA ALA A 644 17.00 -13.37 -19.24
C ALA A 644 15.96 -12.23 -19.16
N GLY A 645 15.90 -11.50 -18.04
CA GLY A 645 14.93 -10.43 -17.84
C GLY A 645 15.27 -9.12 -18.59
N THR A 646 14.28 -8.27 -18.76
CA THR A 646 14.43 -6.91 -19.31
C THR A 646 14.75 -5.89 -18.21
N ASN A 647 15.75 -5.03 -18.43
CA ASN A 647 16.14 -4.02 -17.46
C ASN A 647 15.28 -2.75 -17.59
N LEU A 648 14.16 -2.73 -16.86
CA LEU A 648 13.21 -1.61 -16.82
C LEU A 648 13.69 -0.39 -16.02
N GLY A 649 14.98 -0.36 -15.64
CA GLY A 649 15.61 0.72 -14.89
C GLY A 649 15.34 0.66 -13.38
N VAL A 650 16.29 1.21 -12.61
CA VAL A 650 16.33 1.13 -11.13
C VAL A 650 15.08 1.64 -10.42
N ASN A 651 14.35 2.60 -11.02
CA ASN A 651 13.07 3.06 -10.47
C ASN A 651 12.02 1.95 -10.44
N THR A 652 12.02 1.08 -11.46
CA THR A 652 11.02 0.03 -11.68
C THR A 652 11.43 -1.25 -10.96
N VAL A 653 12.58 -1.83 -11.31
CA VAL A 653 13.05 -3.12 -10.75
C VAL A 653 13.64 -2.99 -9.35
N GLY A 654 13.97 -1.76 -8.92
CA GLY A 654 14.62 -1.47 -7.64
C GLY A 654 16.13 -1.54 -7.70
N VAL A 655 16.77 -1.23 -6.56
CA VAL A 655 18.22 -1.38 -6.36
C VAL A 655 18.62 -2.77 -5.87
N LEU A 656 17.73 -3.49 -5.19
CA LEU A 656 18.01 -4.71 -4.46
C LEU A 656 17.03 -5.82 -4.80
N ASP A 657 17.53 -7.05 -4.94
CA ASP A 657 16.71 -8.27 -5.05
C ASP A 657 16.16 -8.70 -3.68
N TYR A 658 15.38 -9.79 -3.63
CA TYR A 658 14.85 -10.34 -2.38
C TYR A 658 15.93 -10.56 -1.31
N ALA A 659 17.08 -11.14 -1.69
CA ALA A 659 18.18 -11.44 -0.77
C ALA A 659 18.93 -10.19 -0.25
N GLY A 660 18.82 -9.05 -0.92
CA GLY A 660 19.59 -7.83 -0.65
C GLY A 660 20.90 -7.72 -1.45
N ASN A 661 21.07 -8.55 -2.48
CA ASN A 661 22.05 -8.38 -3.55
C ASN A 661 21.64 -7.19 -4.46
N ALA A 662 22.55 -6.70 -5.29
CA ALA A 662 22.23 -5.65 -6.25
C ALA A 662 21.37 -6.21 -7.41
N ARG A 663 20.17 -5.65 -7.64
CA ARG A 663 19.19 -6.16 -8.62
C ARG A 663 19.63 -6.06 -10.09
N VAL A 664 20.61 -5.22 -10.39
CA VAL A 664 21.18 -5.14 -11.75
C VAL A 664 22.66 -5.47 -11.64
N ASN A 665 23.06 -6.55 -12.29
CA ASN A 665 24.43 -7.05 -12.21
C ASN A 665 25.42 -6.20 -13.01
N GLY A 666 26.72 -6.50 -12.89
CA GLY A 666 27.81 -5.70 -13.46
C GLY A 666 27.81 -5.54 -14.99
N SER A 667 27.03 -6.34 -15.72
CA SER A 667 26.84 -6.23 -17.18
C SER A 667 25.59 -5.43 -17.57
N GLY A 668 24.81 -4.92 -16.60
CA GLY A 668 23.53 -4.26 -16.83
C GLY A 668 22.36 -5.22 -17.07
N GLN A 669 22.58 -6.52 -16.85
CA GLN A 669 21.60 -7.58 -16.99
C GLN A 669 20.86 -7.82 -15.66
N ILE A 670 19.84 -8.68 -15.72
CA ILE A 670 18.88 -8.94 -14.64
C ILE A 670 18.27 -10.34 -14.86
N ASN A 671 18.07 -11.08 -13.78
CA ASN A 671 17.34 -12.35 -13.80
C ASN A 671 15.82 -12.13 -13.91
N ILE A 672 15.12 -13.13 -14.41
CA ILE A 672 13.67 -13.27 -14.16
C ILE A 672 13.51 -13.77 -12.72
N GLY A 673 12.52 -13.27 -11.98
CA GLY A 673 12.20 -13.69 -10.60
C GLY A 673 12.84 -12.87 -9.48
N ALA A 674 12.63 -13.35 -8.25
CA ALA A 674 12.90 -12.61 -7.01
C ALA A 674 14.39 -12.43 -6.63
N TYR A 675 15.32 -13.13 -7.28
CA TYR A 675 16.75 -13.17 -6.90
C TYR A 675 17.70 -12.70 -8.01
N GLU A 676 18.87 -12.17 -7.63
CA GLU A 676 20.02 -11.82 -8.49
C GLU A 676 21.32 -12.41 -7.91
N GLN A 677 22.31 -12.73 -8.75
CA GLN A 677 23.53 -13.50 -8.40
C GLN A 677 24.85 -12.75 -8.65
#